data_AF-N2AVD7-F1
#
_entry.id   AF-N2AVD7-F1
#
_cell.length_a   1.000
_cell.length_b   1.000
_cell.length_c   1.000
_cell.angle_alpha   90.00
_cell.angle_beta   90.00
_cell.angle_gamma   90.00
#
_symmetry.space_group_name_H-M   'P 1'
#
loop_
_entity.id
_entity.type
_entity.pdbx_description
1 polymer ?
#
loop_
_entity_poly.entity_id
_entity_poly.type
_entity_poly.pdbx_seq_one_letter_code
_entity_poly.pdbx_strand_id
1 'polypeptide(L)'
;MRQRVWAAALAAAVTLTSAVTIPYAEAGYVMAASQSAGSEVEDTSTDGRTTAGGFTFRLNGKEAEITGYNGGMKELAIPTKITVTKTTSSGGNTGGTGGTQKPDTTTTVYEVTSIAENAFSGNLGIQKVTMSGGTNSEGKVFGIRTIGDRAFFACHDLTTVEIASTTTNIGKYVFADCVALNSMKVGEGNQRYKIIDNALYYYTAGAGTGLYTLVQYPLANSAAEYKVPDAVSFTLTEISEGAFWGSPTLQTIAIPDTVKKIGDHAFAECKMLKSILLPVGLTSLGEEAFRGDSSLEEITIPAGVTTINPGTFQNCEKLKKVNMTNDMKIIGNRAFQGCKSLVDFVVPGNVTTIGDQAFANCEALHQITIPMRTTSIGSGVFTGTKVTVLCHNGSQAAVYAASNGLTAERTYTVSFYTNSTYSNLISTQEVVEGKDAIPPSVEGRQGYRMSWSGSYTAIKQDTRVHQVWNKLFNVTFSDSLNDRSEVIQVDEGKLVTPPSWSMPGYTLSWDRDLTEMVTEDFTVHAVWRNKTTGTTIGADAVKPAAKGTDITKGNNLYKVSSSNPGNPTVKFVGLVNANVSTVTIPETVSSGGVRYRVTLITNNALKGNKSITSVVINKNMKSISAKAFYNCKKLKKIKLKSKDIIKINNKAFSKIHASAKFYTYNSKMDKYRALLKSSGVKKPSMKRL
;
A
#
# COMPACT_ATOMS: atom_id res chain seq x y z
N MET A 1 41.23 19.03 52.27
CA MET A 1 42.19 20.14 52.02
C MET A 1 41.38 21.32 51.49
N ARG A 2 41.33 22.46 52.18
CA ARG A 2 42.08 23.70 51.86
C ARG A 2 41.99 24.11 50.37
N GLN A 3 41.20 25.15 50.04
CA GLN A 3 41.57 26.59 49.86
C GLN A 3 42.10 26.89 48.43
N ARG A 4 41.86 28.05 47.77
CA ARG A 4 41.02 29.26 48.01
C ARG A 4 41.01 30.17 46.75
N VAL A 5 39.87 30.84 46.43
CA VAL A 5 39.69 32.27 45.96
C VAL A 5 40.38 32.64 44.60
N TRP A 6 39.93 33.54 43.71
CA TRP A 6 39.02 34.71 43.72
C TRP A 6 37.87 34.54 42.69
N ALA A 7 36.67 35.12 42.76
CA ALA A 7 36.00 36.13 43.63
C ALA A 7 36.07 37.63 43.25
N ALA A 8 35.18 38.06 42.33
CA ALA A 8 34.40 39.31 42.37
C ALA A 8 33.15 39.10 41.45
N ALA A 9 31.87 39.17 41.86
CA ALA A 9 31.10 40.16 42.66
C ALA A 9 30.70 41.41 41.84
N LEU A 10 29.48 41.96 41.89
CA LEU A 10 28.16 41.63 42.49
C LEU A 10 27.09 42.46 41.70
N ALA A 11 25.75 42.40 41.79
CA ALA A 11 24.67 41.68 42.52
C ALA A 11 23.37 41.85 41.65
N ALA A 12 22.14 41.37 41.91
CA ALA A 12 21.48 40.40 42.80
C ALA A 12 20.18 39.97 42.03
N ALA A 13 19.69 38.73 41.98
CA ALA A 13 19.40 37.74 43.02
C ALA A 13 18.14 38.04 43.88
N VAL A 14 16.96 37.66 43.36
CA VAL A 14 15.81 37.17 44.16
C VAL A 14 15.20 35.98 43.40
N THR A 15 14.86 34.91 44.11
CA THR A 15 14.13 33.74 43.61
C THR A 15 12.80 33.59 44.36
N LEU A 16 11.71 33.25 43.66
CA LEU A 16 10.75 32.16 43.98
C LEU A 16 9.33 32.35 43.41
N THR A 17 8.62 31.22 43.35
CA THR A 17 7.16 31.02 43.44
C THR A 17 6.21 31.60 42.38
N SER A 18 5.68 30.67 41.57
CA SER A 18 4.25 30.47 41.25
C SER A 18 3.34 31.65 40.88
N ALA A 19 2.84 31.60 39.65
CA ALA A 19 1.46 31.89 39.24
C ALA A 19 0.65 32.89 40.08
N VAL A 20 0.61 34.14 39.61
CA VAL A 20 -0.47 35.09 39.92
C VAL A 20 -1.20 35.41 38.62
N THR A 21 -2.47 35.00 38.55
CA THR A 21 -3.40 35.43 37.49
C THR A 21 -3.71 36.91 37.70
N ILE A 22 -3.28 37.79 36.79
CA ILE A 22 -3.69 39.20 36.81
C ILE A 22 -4.91 39.34 35.88
N PRO A 23 -6.10 39.69 36.39
CA PRO A 23 -7.28 39.89 35.56
C PRO A 23 -7.16 41.17 34.72
N TYR A 24 -7.78 41.16 33.55
CA TYR A 24 -7.86 42.33 32.68
C TYR A 24 -8.73 43.40 33.35
N ALA A 25 -8.12 44.53 33.73
CA ALA A 25 -8.79 45.67 34.36
C ALA A 25 -8.71 46.90 33.46
N GLU A 26 -9.83 47.60 33.28
CA GLU A 26 -9.87 48.85 32.54
C GLU A 26 -9.19 49.97 33.34
N ALA A 27 -8.17 50.58 32.77
CA ALA A 27 -7.60 51.86 33.21
C ALA A 27 -7.23 52.65 31.95
N GLY A 28 -7.81 53.84 31.80
CA GLY A 28 -7.73 54.61 30.55
C GLY A 28 -6.74 55.77 30.55
N TYR A 29 -6.69 56.43 29.40
CA TYR A 29 -6.18 57.77 29.12
C TYR A 29 -4.66 58.02 28.97
N VAL A 30 -4.33 58.47 27.74
CA VAL A 30 -3.25 59.39 27.33
C VAL A 30 -1.80 58.95 27.56
N MET A 31 -1.13 58.58 26.46
CA MET A 31 -0.27 59.52 25.74
C MET A 31 -0.34 59.19 24.23
N ALA A 32 -0.38 60.21 23.38
CA ALA A 32 -0.36 60.04 21.93
C ALA A 32 0.98 60.56 21.38
N ALA A 33 1.92 59.67 21.07
CA ALA A 33 3.09 60.04 20.29
C ALA A 33 2.65 60.26 18.82
N SER A 34 2.63 61.51 18.38
CA SER A 34 2.18 61.84 17.03
C SER A 34 3.13 61.27 15.97
N GLN A 35 2.63 60.33 15.15
CA GLN A 35 3.11 60.24 13.76
C GLN A 35 2.91 61.63 13.10
N SER A 36 3.80 61.99 12.17
CA SER A 36 3.89 63.34 11.62
C SER A 36 2.57 63.87 11.09
N ALA A 37 2.34 65.18 11.22
CA ALA A 37 1.23 65.87 10.57
C ALA A 37 1.14 65.45 9.10
N GLY A 38 -0.04 64.99 8.70
CA GLY A 38 -0.22 64.24 7.45
C GLY A 38 0.20 65.03 6.22
N SER A 39 1.04 64.42 5.37
CA SER A 39 1.45 65.00 4.11
C SER A 39 0.28 65.07 3.13
N GLU A 40 0.28 66.12 2.32
CA GLU A 40 -0.72 66.43 1.31
C GLU A 40 -0.02 66.63 -0.04
N VAL A 41 -0.65 66.18 -1.13
CA VAL A 41 -0.19 66.41 -2.50
C VAL A 41 -1.30 67.08 -3.31
N GLU A 42 -0.94 68.01 -4.19
CA GLU A 42 -1.89 68.75 -5.01
C GLU A 42 -1.83 68.29 -6.48
N ASP A 43 -2.99 68.22 -7.13
CA ASP A 43 -3.12 67.98 -8.57
C ASP A 43 -3.94 69.09 -9.24
N THR A 44 -3.45 69.51 -10.41
CA THR A 44 -4.06 70.49 -11.32
C THR A 44 -4.54 69.86 -12.63
N SER A 45 -4.52 68.53 -12.75
CA SER A 45 -5.02 67.79 -13.91
C SER A 45 -6.54 67.87 -14.05
N THR A 46 -7.02 67.83 -15.30
CA THR A 46 -8.44 67.97 -15.64
C THR A 46 -9.07 66.70 -16.24
N ASP A 47 -8.29 65.63 -16.45
CA ASP A 47 -8.69 64.43 -17.20
C ASP A 47 -9.38 63.34 -16.34
N GLY A 48 -9.28 63.43 -15.01
CA GLY A 48 -9.85 62.46 -14.07
C GLY A 48 -8.98 61.25 -13.75
N ARG A 49 -7.72 61.21 -14.17
CA ARG A 49 -6.70 60.24 -13.73
C ARG A 49 -5.60 60.97 -12.98
N THR A 50 -5.90 61.35 -11.74
CA THR A 50 -5.09 62.31 -11.00
C THR A 50 -3.68 61.80 -10.67
N THR A 51 -2.68 62.64 -10.93
CA THR A 51 -1.25 62.37 -10.74
C THR A 51 -0.57 63.47 -9.92
N ALA A 52 -0.16 63.16 -8.68
CA ALA A 52 0.42 64.15 -7.77
C ALA A 52 1.60 63.55 -7.01
N GLY A 53 2.70 64.29 -6.87
CA GLY A 53 3.91 63.84 -6.15
C GLY A 53 4.57 62.57 -6.72
N GLY A 54 4.23 62.17 -7.95
CA GLY A 54 4.66 60.90 -8.57
C GLY A 54 3.70 59.72 -8.32
N PHE A 55 2.67 59.87 -7.50
CA PHE A 55 1.62 58.88 -7.27
C PHE A 55 0.49 59.02 -8.31
N THR A 56 -0.18 57.90 -8.65
CA THR A 56 -1.46 57.89 -9.36
C THR A 56 -2.59 57.49 -8.40
N PHE A 57 -3.79 58.06 -8.57
CA PHE A 57 -4.91 57.80 -7.66
C PHE A 57 -6.20 57.36 -8.37
N ARG A 58 -7.05 56.64 -7.63
CA ARG A 58 -8.46 56.41 -7.93
C ARG A 58 -9.30 57.08 -6.84
N LEU A 59 -10.19 57.98 -7.25
CA LEU A 59 -11.03 58.79 -6.35
C LEU A 59 -12.41 58.12 -6.16
N ASN A 60 -12.91 58.07 -4.93
CA ASN A 60 -14.23 57.51 -4.61
C ASN A 60 -14.92 58.30 -3.48
N GLY A 61 -15.98 59.05 -3.80
CA GLY A 61 -16.68 59.89 -2.83
C GLY A 61 -15.79 61.03 -2.29
N LYS A 62 -15.30 60.87 -1.05
CA LYS A 62 -14.32 61.76 -0.41
C LYS A 62 -13.01 61.07 -0.04
N GLU A 63 -12.81 59.84 -0.51
CA GLU A 63 -11.60 59.06 -0.26
C GLU A 63 -10.83 58.82 -1.57
N ALA A 64 -9.52 58.57 -1.43
CA ALA A 64 -8.61 58.27 -2.52
C ALA A 64 -7.82 57.00 -2.23
N GLU A 65 -7.61 56.21 -3.27
CA GLU A 65 -6.78 55.01 -3.30
C GLU A 65 -5.55 55.27 -4.16
N ILE A 66 -4.36 54.93 -3.68
CA ILE A 66 -3.14 54.97 -4.49
C ILE A 66 -3.11 53.75 -5.41
N THR A 67 -3.02 53.97 -6.72
CA THR A 67 -3.03 52.92 -7.76
C THR A 67 -1.67 52.66 -8.40
N GLY A 68 -0.66 53.49 -8.10
CA GLY A 68 0.62 53.45 -8.78
C GLY A 68 1.59 54.51 -8.24
N TYR A 69 2.89 54.32 -8.48
CA TYR A 69 3.93 55.32 -8.21
C TYR A 69 5.08 55.24 -9.20
N ASN A 70 5.33 56.35 -9.90
CA ASN A 70 6.36 56.53 -10.93
C ASN A 70 7.43 57.57 -10.53
N GLY A 71 7.50 57.95 -9.25
CA GLY A 71 8.51 58.87 -8.74
C GLY A 71 9.83 58.17 -8.38
N GLY A 72 10.88 58.98 -8.14
CA GLY A 72 12.23 58.49 -7.81
C GLY A 72 12.64 58.65 -6.35
N MET A 73 11.70 58.76 -5.40
CA MET A 73 12.04 58.98 -3.98
C MET A 73 12.43 57.67 -3.29
N LYS A 74 13.64 57.64 -2.70
CA LYS A 74 14.13 56.51 -1.90
C LYS A 74 13.42 56.38 -0.56
N GLU A 75 13.15 57.51 0.09
CA GLU A 75 12.31 57.56 1.30
C GLU A 75 10.95 58.11 0.92
N LEU A 76 9.95 57.23 0.92
CA LEU A 76 8.61 57.50 0.44
C LEU A 76 7.64 57.69 1.60
N ALA A 77 7.27 58.94 1.90
CA ALA A 77 6.12 59.23 2.74
C ALA A 77 4.83 59.08 1.91
N ILE A 78 3.96 58.17 2.30
CA ILE A 78 2.64 58.00 1.67
C ILE A 78 1.75 59.19 2.07
N PRO A 79 1.19 59.95 1.11
CA PRO A 79 0.34 61.09 1.41
C PRO A 79 -0.93 60.65 2.13
N THR A 80 -1.37 61.47 3.08
CA THR A 80 -2.65 61.28 3.79
C THR A 80 -3.82 61.94 3.08
N LYS A 81 -3.55 62.86 2.14
CA LYS A 81 -4.54 63.61 1.37
C LYS A 81 -4.06 63.89 -0.05
N ILE A 82 -5.00 63.94 -0.98
CA ILE A 82 -4.83 64.58 -2.30
C ILE A 82 -5.86 65.69 -2.48
N THR A 83 -5.40 66.86 -2.89
CA THR A 83 -6.23 68.02 -3.23
C THR A 83 -6.26 68.19 -4.74
N VAL A 84 -7.47 68.20 -5.32
CA VAL A 84 -7.69 68.25 -6.77
C VAL A 84 -8.40 69.56 -7.13
N THR A 85 -7.76 70.39 -7.95
CA THR A 85 -8.31 71.69 -8.39
C THR A 85 -8.77 71.61 -9.84
N LYS A 86 -10.09 71.65 -10.06
CA LYS A 86 -10.72 71.64 -11.39
C LYS A 86 -11.12 73.05 -11.83
N THR A 87 -10.53 73.48 -12.95
CA THR A 87 -10.81 74.78 -13.58
C THR A 87 -11.80 74.61 -14.73
N THR A 88 -13.01 75.16 -14.62
CA THR A 88 -14.00 75.12 -15.70
C THR A 88 -13.87 76.35 -16.58
N SER A 89 -13.33 76.18 -17.80
CA SER A 89 -13.35 77.20 -18.84
C SER A 89 -14.77 77.34 -19.42
N SER A 90 -15.49 78.40 -19.04
CA SER A 90 -16.80 78.75 -19.60
C SER A 90 -16.67 79.18 -21.08
N GLY A 91 -16.72 78.21 -22.00
CA GLY A 91 -16.70 78.41 -23.46
C GLY A 91 -17.96 79.06 -24.04
N GLY A 92 -18.46 80.13 -23.42
CA GLY A 92 -19.65 80.87 -23.84
C GLY A 92 -19.30 82.06 -24.72
N ASN A 93 -19.56 81.97 -26.03
CA ASN A 93 -19.42 83.10 -26.95
C ASN A 93 -20.62 84.05 -26.82
N THR A 94 -20.56 84.99 -25.87
CA THR A 94 -21.52 86.10 -25.74
C THR A 94 -20.82 87.43 -26.04
N GLY A 95 -21.09 88.00 -27.21
CA GLY A 95 -20.57 89.32 -27.58
C GLY A 95 -21.21 90.45 -26.78
N GLY A 96 -20.43 91.14 -25.95
CA GLY A 96 -20.91 92.29 -25.19
C GLY A 96 -19.96 92.73 -24.07
N THR A 97 -19.18 93.79 -24.33
CA THR A 97 -18.57 94.70 -23.34
C THR A 97 -18.03 94.14 -22.00
N GLY A 98 -16.70 94.06 -21.90
CA GLY A 98 -16.03 94.66 -20.73
C GLY A 98 -15.97 93.87 -19.42
N GLY A 99 -15.93 92.54 -19.45
CA GLY A 99 -15.64 91.73 -18.26
C GLY A 99 -14.90 90.43 -18.58
N THR A 100 -13.65 90.30 -18.15
CA THR A 100 -12.96 89.00 -18.13
C THR A 100 -13.57 88.15 -17.01
N GLN A 101 -14.42 87.18 -17.35
CA GLN A 101 -14.81 86.15 -16.38
C GLN A 101 -13.56 85.45 -15.87
N LYS A 102 -13.30 85.59 -14.56
CA LYS A 102 -12.31 84.77 -13.87
C LYS A 102 -12.79 83.32 -13.97
N PRO A 103 -11.94 82.35 -14.39
CA PRO A 103 -12.37 80.97 -14.52
C PRO A 103 -12.76 80.41 -13.14
N ASP A 104 -13.89 79.71 -13.07
CA ASP A 104 -14.32 79.05 -11.85
C ASP A 104 -13.40 77.87 -11.54
N THR A 105 -12.88 77.87 -10.32
CA THR A 105 -11.96 76.85 -9.79
C THR A 105 -12.62 76.13 -8.63
N THR A 106 -12.84 74.83 -8.76
CA THR A 106 -13.40 73.96 -7.72
C THR A 106 -12.31 73.06 -7.15
N THR A 107 -11.93 73.32 -5.90
CA THR A 107 -10.92 72.56 -5.16
C THR A 107 -11.59 71.53 -4.25
N THR A 108 -11.22 70.27 -4.37
CA THR A 108 -11.78 69.16 -3.57
C THR A 108 -10.66 68.36 -2.91
N VAL A 109 -10.73 68.21 -1.59
CA VAL A 109 -9.78 67.42 -0.78
C VAL A 109 -10.32 66.00 -0.59
N TYR A 110 -9.50 65.00 -0.89
CA TYR A 110 -9.78 63.58 -0.68
C TYR A 110 -8.82 63.02 0.37
N GLU A 111 -9.33 62.28 1.35
CA GLU A 111 -8.50 61.56 2.33
C GLU A 111 -7.95 60.28 1.67
N VAL A 112 -6.64 60.05 1.72
CA VAL A 112 -6.02 58.84 1.18
C VAL A 112 -6.16 57.73 2.22
N THR A 113 -6.95 56.71 1.91
CA THR A 113 -7.34 55.66 2.87
C THR A 113 -6.91 54.25 2.47
N SER A 114 -6.53 54.03 1.21
CA SER A 114 -6.05 52.74 0.73
C SER A 114 -4.91 52.80 -0.29
N ILE A 115 -4.20 51.69 -0.40
CA ILE A 115 -3.25 51.38 -1.47
C ILE A 115 -3.83 50.19 -2.23
N ALA A 116 -3.90 50.28 -3.56
CA ALA A 116 -4.44 49.23 -4.43
C ALA A 116 -3.54 48.00 -4.51
N GLU A 117 -4.05 46.93 -5.13
CA GLU A 117 -3.22 45.77 -5.48
C GLU A 117 -2.07 46.15 -6.42
N ASN A 118 -0.90 45.54 -6.23
CA ASN A 118 0.32 45.73 -7.02
C ASN A 118 0.84 47.19 -7.17
N ALA A 119 0.31 48.19 -6.43
CA ALA A 119 0.54 49.63 -6.68
C ALA A 119 2.02 50.10 -6.68
N PHE A 120 2.91 49.38 -6.01
CA PHE A 120 4.37 49.59 -6.00
C PHE A 120 5.14 48.32 -6.40
N SER A 121 4.46 47.26 -6.86
CA SER A 121 5.04 45.95 -7.14
C SER A 121 6.21 46.04 -8.13
N GLY A 122 7.36 45.47 -7.76
CA GLY A 122 8.58 45.48 -8.57
C GLY A 122 9.28 46.85 -8.63
N ASN A 123 8.94 47.82 -7.77
CA ASN A 123 9.66 49.08 -7.72
C ASN A 123 11.09 48.88 -7.18
N LEU A 124 12.08 49.18 -8.04
CA LEU A 124 13.50 49.18 -7.74
C LEU A 124 13.94 50.63 -7.51
N GLY A 125 14.07 51.03 -6.24
CA GLY A 125 14.49 52.37 -5.84
C GLY A 125 13.89 52.87 -4.53
N ILE A 126 12.67 52.46 -4.17
CA ILE A 126 12.09 52.76 -2.84
C ILE A 126 12.83 51.93 -1.79
N GLN A 127 13.49 52.62 -0.85
CA GLN A 127 14.27 52.03 0.25
C GLN A 127 13.57 52.14 1.61
N LYS A 128 12.69 53.14 1.79
CA LYS A 128 11.80 53.26 2.97
C LYS A 128 10.40 53.64 2.53
N VAL A 129 9.38 53.03 3.16
CA VAL A 129 7.97 53.46 3.07
C VAL A 129 7.47 53.88 4.44
N THR A 130 6.88 55.07 4.53
CA THR A 130 6.24 55.59 5.75
C THR A 130 4.76 55.84 5.48
N MET A 131 3.89 55.02 6.06
CA MET A 131 2.44 55.18 6.04
C MET A 131 2.00 55.89 7.32
N SER A 132 1.57 57.14 7.21
CA SER A 132 1.00 57.89 8.33
C SER A 132 -0.51 57.66 8.44
N GLY A 133 -1.01 57.61 9.67
CA GLY A 133 -2.45 57.63 9.94
C GLY A 133 -2.73 57.64 11.43
N GLY A 134 -3.88 58.19 11.81
CA GLY A 134 -4.28 58.36 13.20
C GLY A 134 -5.68 58.94 13.35
N THR A 135 -5.96 59.47 14.54
CA THR A 135 -7.21 60.18 14.85
C THR A 135 -6.87 61.65 15.14
N ASN A 136 -7.58 62.59 14.54
CA ASN A 136 -7.39 64.02 14.82
C ASN A 136 -8.06 64.44 16.14
N SER A 137 -7.89 65.71 16.52
CA SER A 137 -8.49 66.30 17.73
C SER A 137 -10.02 66.32 17.75
N GLU A 138 -10.68 66.04 16.63
CA GLU A 138 -12.14 66.00 16.47
C GLU A 138 -12.69 64.56 16.50
N GLY A 139 -11.83 63.55 16.67
CA GLY A 139 -12.21 62.14 16.60
C GLY A 139 -12.24 61.55 15.17
N LYS A 140 -11.86 62.32 14.14
CA LYS A 140 -11.83 61.86 12.75
C LYS A 140 -10.60 61.01 12.46
N VAL A 141 -10.80 59.80 11.95
CA VAL A 141 -9.74 58.86 11.55
C VAL A 141 -9.25 59.16 10.11
N PHE A 142 -7.94 59.34 9.94
CA PHE A 142 -7.27 59.69 8.69
C PHE A 142 -6.07 58.78 8.38
N GLY A 143 -5.66 58.71 7.11
CA GLY A 143 -4.53 57.90 6.65
C GLY A 143 -4.89 56.43 6.34
N ILE A 144 -3.86 55.63 6.06
CA ILE A 144 -4.02 54.30 5.45
C ILE A 144 -4.73 53.30 6.38
N ARG A 145 -5.82 52.74 5.87
CA ARG A 145 -6.65 51.68 6.47
C ARG A 145 -6.40 50.33 5.79
N THR A 146 -6.26 50.33 4.47
CA THR A 146 -6.18 49.12 3.63
C THR A 146 -4.94 49.13 2.74
N ILE A 147 -4.18 48.03 2.74
CA ILE A 147 -3.13 47.77 1.75
C ILE A 147 -3.55 46.55 0.93
N GLY A 148 -3.71 46.70 -0.38
CA GLY A 148 -4.13 45.65 -1.30
C GLY A 148 -3.07 44.58 -1.56
N ASP A 149 -3.49 43.42 -2.09
CA ASP A 149 -2.60 42.29 -2.37
C ASP A 149 -1.40 42.69 -3.23
N ARG A 150 -0.21 42.16 -2.89
CA ARG A 150 1.04 42.38 -3.62
C ARG A 150 1.47 43.86 -3.74
N ALA A 151 0.92 44.78 -2.94
CA ALA A 151 1.14 46.22 -3.09
C ALA A 151 2.63 46.64 -3.15
N PHE A 152 3.53 46.01 -2.39
CA PHE A 152 4.98 46.22 -2.45
C PHE A 152 5.74 44.91 -2.79
N PHE A 153 5.11 43.98 -3.51
CA PHE A 153 5.73 42.69 -3.87
C PHE A 153 7.01 42.91 -4.68
N ALA A 154 8.08 42.15 -4.38
CA ALA A 154 9.37 42.23 -5.07
C ALA A 154 9.96 43.66 -5.17
N CYS A 155 9.68 44.54 -4.21
CA CYS A 155 10.47 45.76 -4.02
C CYS A 155 11.84 45.39 -3.43
N HIS A 156 12.77 44.92 -4.29
CA HIS A 156 14.04 44.34 -3.84
C HIS A 156 14.92 45.30 -3.03
N ASP A 157 14.78 46.62 -3.22
CA ASP A 157 15.48 47.68 -2.48
C ASP A 157 14.83 48.06 -1.13
N LEU A 158 13.60 47.60 -0.84
CA LEU A 158 12.80 48.09 0.29
C LEU A 158 13.35 47.61 1.63
N THR A 159 14.06 48.48 2.34
CA THR A 159 14.73 48.18 3.61
C THR A 159 13.83 48.30 4.84
N THR A 160 12.91 49.27 4.82
CA THR A 160 12.19 49.75 6.00
C THR A 160 10.73 50.06 5.67
N VAL A 161 9.79 49.54 6.47
CA VAL A 161 8.36 49.87 6.36
C VAL A 161 7.80 50.34 7.70
N GLU A 162 7.13 51.48 7.71
CA GLU A 162 6.42 52.01 8.88
C GLU A 162 4.92 52.04 8.54
N ILE A 163 4.14 51.14 9.15
CA ILE A 163 2.69 50.93 8.92
C ILE A 163 1.88 51.91 9.78
N ALA A 164 0.76 52.43 9.28
CA ALA A 164 -0.06 53.41 10.00
C ALA A 164 -0.77 52.81 11.22
N SER A 165 -1.04 53.64 12.25
CA SER A 165 -1.84 53.21 13.41
C SER A 165 -3.26 52.75 13.03
N THR A 166 -3.76 53.28 11.91
CA THR A 166 -5.11 53.06 11.36
C THR A 166 -5.25 51.87 10.41
N THR A 167 -4.15 51.18 10.07
CA THR A 167 -4.21 50.06 9.13
C THR A 167 -4.93 48.87 9.76
N THR A 168 -6.09 48.51 9.19
CA THR A 168 -6.95 47.42 9.65
C THR A 168 -6.83 46.16 8.78
N ASN A 169 -6.37 46.29 7.53
CA ASN A 169 -6.16 45.16 6.63
C ASN A 169 -4.91 45.34 5.75
N ILE A 170 -4.06 44.32 5.74
CA ILE A 170 -2.92 44.14 4.84
C ILE A 170 -3.19 42.88 4.02
N GLY A 171 -3.15 43.00 2.70
CA GLY A 171 -3.41 41.92 1.75
C GLY A 171 -2.34 40.83 1.71
N LYS A 172 -2.55 39.82 0.85
CA LYS A 172 -1.59 38.73 0.63
C LYS A 172 -0.33 39.23 -0.06
N TYR A 173 0.82 38.61 0.24
CA TYR A 173 2.10 38.85 -0.43
C TYR A 173 2.59 40.32 -0.44
N VAL A 174 2.06 41.20 0.42
CA VAL A 174 2.30 42.65 0.33
C VAL A 174 3.78 43.02 0.39
N PHE A 175 4.59 42.30 1.17
CA PHE A 175 6.04 42.49 1.28
C PHE A 175 6.84 41.23 0.90
N ALA A 176 6.20 40.26 0.23
CA ALA A 176 6.89 39.05 -0.22
C ALA A 176 7.94 39.39 -1.29
N ASP A 177 9.05 38.65 -1.29
CA ASP A 177 10.23 38.89 -2.13
C ASP A 177 10.92 40.26 -1.90
N CYS A 178 10.61 41.00 -0.81
CA CYS A 178 11.35 42.21 -0.42
C CYS A 178 12.68 41.87 0.26
N VAL A 179 13.65 41.36 -0.52
CA VAL A 179 14.90 40.77 0.01
C VAL A 179 15.76 41.71 0.87
N ALA A 180 15.67 43.04 0.69
CA ALA A 180 16.37 44.02 1.52
C ALA A 180 15.67 44.40 2.84
N LEU A 181 14.44 43.93 3.07
CA LEU A 181 13.59 44.31 4.21
C LEU A 181 14.21 43.84 5.52
N ASN A 182 14.70 44.76 6.34
CA ASN A 182 15.29 44.50 7.66
C ASN A 182 14.46 45.07 8.82
N SER A 183 13.66 46.12 8.59
CA SER A 183 12.92 46.80 9.64
C SER A 183 11.44 46.99 9.26
N MET A 184 10.56 46.55 10.15
CA MET A 184 9.14 46.90 10.11
C MET A 184 8.75 47.59 11.42
N LYS A 185 7.84 48.55 11.33
CA LYS A 185 7.19 49.23 12.46
C LYS A 185 5.69 49.30 12.21
N VAL A 186 4.90 49.33 13.28
CA VAL A 186 3.47 49.66 13.23
C VAL A 186 3.23 50.85 14.15
N GLY A 187 2.42 51.81 13.70
CA GLY A 187 2.05 53.00 14.48
C GLY A 187 1.39 52.64 15.81
N GLU A 188 1.71 53.42 16.85
CA GLU A 188 1.20 53.22 18.20
C GLU A 188 -0.35 53.20 18.23
N GLY A 189 -0.92 52.32 19.05
CA GLY A 189 -2.37 52.15 19.16
C GLY A 189 -3.04 51.27 18.08
N ASN A 190 -2.29 50.74 17.10
CA ASN A 190 -2.88 49.81 16.12
C ASN A 190 -3.44 48.55 16.81
N GLN A 191 -4.72 48.25 16.56
CA GLN A 191 -5.45 47.16 17.21
C GLN A 191 -5.34 45.80 16.49
N ARG A 192 -4.73 45.78 15.29
CA ARG A 192 -4.71 44.63 14.37
C ARG A 192 -3.32 44.14 14.02
N TYR A 193 -2.31 45.01 13.99
CA TYR A 193 -0.95 44.66 13.62
C TYR A 193 0.05 45.01 14.72
N LYS A 194 1.05 44.15 14.92
CA LYS A 194 2.13 44.34 15.90
C LYS A 194 3.44 43.84 15.31
N ILE A 195 4.54 44.46 15.75
CA ILE A 195 5.89 43.91 15.56
C ILE A 195 6.28 43.16 16.81
N ILE A 196 6.70 41.90 16.67
CA ILE A 196 7.15 41.05 17.78
C ILE A 196 8.40 40.32 17.28
N ASP A 197 9.54 40.53 17.95
CA ASP A 197 10.87 40.06 17.51
C ASP A 197 11.16 40.33 16.01
N ASN A 198 11.00 41.59 15.62
CA ASN A 198 11.11 42.14 14.26
C ASN A 198 10.12 41.60 13.21
N ALA A 199 9.42 40.49 13.46
CA ALA A 199 8.38 39.97 12.57
C ALA A 199 7.06 40.74 12.71
N LEU A 200 6.34 40.89 11.58
CA LEU A 200 5.01 41.48 11.52
C LEU A 200 3.96 40.41 11.79
N TYR A 201 3.11 40.63 12.78
CA TYR A 201 1.97 39.79 13.11
C TYR A 201 0.65 40.53 12.95
N TYR A 202 -0.36 39.79 12.51
CA TYR A 202 -1.77 40.14 12.65
C TYR A 202 -2.34 39.54 13.94
N TYR A 203 -3.23 40.26 14.60
CA TYR A 203 -3.87 39.89 15.85
C TYR A 203 -5.41 40.00 15.76
N THR A 204 -6.09 38.93 16.16
CA THR A 204 -7.54 38.90 16.28
C THR A 204 -7.96 39.28 17.71
N ALA A 205 -8.53 40.46 17.88
CA ALA A 205 -9.02 40.92 19.19
C ALA A 205 -10.32 40.19 19.61
N GLY A 206 -10.18 38.98 20.16
CA GLY A 206 -11.22 38.23 20.86
C GLY A 206 -11.05 38.30 22.38
N ALA A 207 -12.15 38.45 23.13
CA ALA A 207 -12.09 38.57 24.59
C ALA A 207 -11.57 37.26 25.23
N GLY A 208 -10.34 37.30 25.76
CA GLY A 208 -9.68 36.16 26.38
C GLY A 208 -9.17 35.07 25.41
N THR A 209 -9.29 35.26 24.10
CA THR A 209 -9.10 34.21 23.08
C THR A 209 -8.29 34.64 21.86
N GLY A 210 -7.69 35.84 21.89
CA GLY A 210 -7.09 36.44 20.70
C GLY A 210 -5.93 35.64 20.08
N LEU A 211 -6.07 35.32 18.80
CA LEU A 211 -5.14 34.51 18.01
C LEU A 211 -4.25 35.39 17.14
N TYR A 212 -3.03 34.91 16.89
CA TYR A 212 -2.04 35.56 16.04
C TYR A 212 -1.81 34.81 14.72
N THR A 213 -1.48 35.58 13.69
CA THR A 213 -0.99 35.10 12.39
C THR A 213 0.34 35.80 12.08
N LEU A 214 1.38 35.04 11.70
CA LEU A 214 2.66 35.61 11.27
C LEU A 214 2.51 36.04 9.81
N VAL A 215 2.55 37.36 9.56
CA VAL A 215 2.25 37.97 8.26
C VAL A 215 3.51 38.08 7.40
N GLN A 216 4.61 38.57 7.97
CA GLN A 216 5.88 38.76 7.26
C GLN A 216 7.05 38.67 8.23
N TYR A 217 8.11 37.97 7.83
CA TYR A 217 9.42 38.05 8.45
C TYR A 217 10.35 38.96 7.61
N PRO A 218 11.14 39.87 8.21
CA PRO A 218 12.18 40.60 7.49
C PRO A 218 13.24 39.64 6.93
N LEU A 219 13.59 39.80 5.65
CA LEU A 219 14.48 38.90 4.91
C LEU A 219 15.96 39.34 4.99
N ALA A 220 16.24 40.64 5.13
CA ALA A 220 17.60 41.13 5.30
C ALA A 220 18.07 40.96 6.75
N ASN A 221 19.26 40.37 6.91
CA ASN A 221 19.80 39.93 8.20
C ASN A 221 18.94 38.86 8.91
N SER A 222 18.11 38.12 8.16
CA SER A 222 17.33 36.99 8.71
C SER A 222 18.24 35.96 9.40
N ALA A 223 17.75 35.38 10.50
CA ALA A 223 18.48 34.36 11.24
C ALA A 223 18.47 33.01 10.52
N ALA A 224 19.55 32.23 10.67
CA ALA A 224 19.63 30.87 10.14
C ALA A 224 18.69 29.87 10.85
N GLU A 225 18.27 30.20 12.07
CA GLU A 225 17.23 29.50 12.82
C GLU A 225 16.18 30.53 13.24
N TYR A 226 14.92 30.34 12.84
CA TYR A 226 13.82 31.17 13.33
C TYR A 226 13.04 30.45 14.45
N LYS A 227 12.80 31.16 15.55
CA LYS A 227 12.00 30.70 16.69
C LYS A 227 10.81 31.63 16.85
N VAL A 228 9.62 31.05 16.91
CA VAL A 228 8.41 31.83 17.23
C VAL A 228 8.54 32.35 18.68
N PRO A 229 8.42 33.66 18.94
CA PRO A 229 8.60 34.22 20.27
C PRO A 229 7.59 33.70 21.29
N ASP A 230 8.03 33.52 22.55
CA ASP A 230 7.19 33.02 23.65
C ASP A 230 5.92 33.84 23.89
N ALA A 231 5.94 35.13 23.54
CA ALA A 231 4.79 36.03 23.61
C ALA A 231 3.61 35.64 22.68
N VAL A 232 3.85 34.80 21.67
CA VAL A 232 2.84 34.32 20.71
C VAL A 232 2.87 32.81 20.47
N SER A 233 3.82 32.05 21.05
CA SER A 233 3.98 30.61 20.79
C SER A 233 2.75 29.76 21.13
N PHE A 234 1.95 30.19 22.12
CA PHE A 234 0.68 29.54 22.52
C PHE A 234 -0.57 30.06 21.79
N THR A 235 -0.45 31.08 20.94
CA THR A 235 -1.58 31.77 20.29
C THR A 235 -1.41 31.97 18.78
N LEU A 236 -0.24 31.66 18.22
CA LEU A 236 0.03 31.63 16.79
C LEU A 236 -0.70 30.43 16.15
N THR A 237 -1.68 30.70 15.30
CA THR A 237 -2.48 29.67 14.61
C THR A 237 -2.20 29.55 13.11
N GLU A 238 -1.51 30.52 12.52
CA GLU A 238 -1.27 30.58 11.08
C GLU A 238 0.04 31.27 10.71
N ILE A 239 0.67 30.81 9.63
CA ILE A 239 1.74 31.51 8.91
C ILE A 239 1.16 31.92 7.55
N SER A 240 1.17 33.21 7.24
CA SER A 240 0.53 33.79 6.04
C SER A 240 1.23 33.44 4.73
N GLU A 241 0.51 33.72 3.65
CA GLU A 241 0.97 33.60 2.27
C GLU A 241 2.24 34.45 2.01
N GLY A 242 3.34 33.79 1.64
CA GLY A 242 4.64 34.40 1.37
C GLY A 242 5.46 34.87 2.58
N ALA A 243 5.08 34.54 3.81
CA ALA A 243 5.65 35.17 5.02
C ALA A 243 7.18 35.04 5.21
N PHE A 244 7.81 33.98 4.67
CA PHE A 244 9.27 33.79 4.61
C PHE A 244 9.81 33.67 3.16
N TRP A 245 9.00 34.02 2.14
CA TRP A 245 9.36 33.89 0.71
C TRP A 245 10.76 34.46 0.44
N GLY A 246 11.65 33.63 -0.09
CA GLY A 246 12.99 34.04 -0.53
C GLY A 246 13.98 34.29 0.60
N SER A 247 13.73 33.81 1.82
CA SER A 247 14.66 34.00 2.94
C SER A 247 16.07 33.48 2.59
N PRO A 248 17.09 34.36 2.56
CA PRO A 248 18.40 34.01 2.00
C PRO A 248 19.26 33.14 2.94
N THR A 249 18.89 33.03 4.22
CA THR A 249 19.72 32.41 5.27
C THR A 249 19.02 31.33 6.09
N LEU A 250 17.68 31.26 6.08
CA LEU A 250 16.89 30.36 6.92
C LEU A 250 17.24 28.90 6.62
N GLN A 251 17.75 28.18 7.63
CA GLN A 251 18.11 26.76 7.54
C GLN A 251 17.15 25.84 8.30
N THR A 252 16.47 26.37 9.33
CA THR A 252 15.46 25.64 10.10
C THR A 252 14.51 26.61 10.83
N ILE A 253 13.29 26.13 11.13
CA ILE A 253 12.26 26.87 11.86
C ILE A 253 11.52 25.93 12.82
N ALA A 254 11.30 26.39 14.05
CA ALA A 254 10.46 25.73 15.03
C ALA A 254 9.02 26.28 14.98
N ILE A 255 8.09 25.52 14.38
CA ILE A 255 6.66 25.87 14.31
C ILE A 255 5.92 25.27 15.52
N PRO A 256 5.19 26.08 16.32
CA PRO A 256 4.39 25.56 17.44
C PRO A 256 3.19 24.70 17.02
N ASP A 257 2.83 23.71 17.85
CA ASP A 257 1.67 22.81 17.63
C ASP A 257 0.30 23.52 17.56
N THR A 258 0.23 24.79 17.95
CA THR A 258 -0.95 25.65 17.81
C THR A 258 -1.23 26.03 16.36
N VAL A 259 -0.24 26.02 15.47
CA VAL A 259 -0.41 26.37 14.05
C VAL A 259 -1.23 25.30 13.31
N LYS A 260 -2.25 25.76 12.58
CA LYS A 260 -3.22 24.95 11.82
C LYS A 260 -3.13 25.16 10.31
N LYS A 261 -2.73 26.35 9.86
CA LYS A 261 -2.52 26.71 8.45
C LYS A 261 -1.11 27.25 8.21
N ILE A 262 -0.49 26.76 7.14
CA ILE A 262 0.67 27.38 6.49
C ILE A 262 0.20 27.83 5.11
N GLY A 263 0.35 29.12 4.81
CA GLY A 263 -0.15 29.76 3.59
C GLY A 263 0.60 29.37 2.31
N ASP A 264 0.04 29.81 1.20
CA ASP A 264 0.61 29.68 -0.14
C ASP A 264 1.98 30.36 -0.21
N HIS A 265 2.97 29.70 -0.80
CA HIS A 265 4.38 30.15 -0.86
C HIS A 265 5.02 30.54 0.50
N ALA A 266 4.47 30.13 1.65
CA ALA A 266 4.91 30.62 2.96
C ALA A 266 6.43 30.51 3.22
N PHE A 267 7.09 29.50 2.65
CA PHE A 267 8.54 29.30 2.71
C PHE A 267 9.21 29.24 1.32
N ALA A 268 8.51 29.54 0.23
CA ALA A 268 9.04 29.37 -1.13
C ALA A 268 10.39 30.09 -1.35
N GLU A 269 11.29 29.46 -2.10
CA GLU A 269 12.65 29.91 -2.40
C GLU A 269 13.57 30.06 -1.17
N CYS A 270 13.25 29.43 -0.02
CA CYS A 270 14.14 29.31 1.14
C CYS A 270 15.26 28.31 0.85
N LYS A 271 16.16 28.66 -0.07
CA LYS A 271 17.21 27.80 -0.65
C LYS A 271 18.21 27.23 0.37
N MET A 272 18.24 27.75 1.59
CA MET A 272 19.06 27.22 2.70
C MET A 272 18.29 26.29 3.65
N LEU A 273 16.95 26.20 3.58
CA LEU A 273 16.12 25.39 4.48
C LEU A 273 16.45 23.91 4.31
N LYS A 274 16.89 23.24 5.37
CA LYS A 274 17.33 21.83 5.34
C LYS A 274 16.29 20.87 5.88
N SER A 275 15.58 21.31 6.91
CA SER A 275 14.61 20.50 7.66
C SER A 275 13.62 21.42 8.37
N ILE A 276 12.34 21.02 8.34
CA ILE A 276 11.25 21.69 9.02
C ILE A 276 10.37 20.66 9.73
N LEU A 277 10.03 20.93 10.99
CA LEU A 277 9.05 20.13 11.73
C LEU A 277 7.67 20.76 11.53
N LEU A 278 6.79 20.08 10.80
CA LEU A 278 5.40 20.49 10.69
C LEU A 278 4.63 20.10 11.96
N PRO A 279 3.78 20.98 12.52
CA PRO A 279 3.07 20.73 13.76
C PRO A 279 2.05 19.60 13.61
N VAL A 280 1.86 18.78 14.65
CA VAL A 280 1.03 17.57 14.58
C VAL A 280 -0.43 17.91 14.27
N GLY A 281 -0.88 19.09 14.70
CA GLY A 281 -2.22 19.62 14.48
C GLY A 281 -2.42 20.43 13.19
N LEU A 282 -1.48 20.43 12.24
CA LEU A 282 -1.65 21.14 10.96
C LEU A 282 -2.77 20.50 10.12
N THR A 283 -3.66 21.32 9.56
CA THR A 283 -4.77 20.88 8.68
C THR A 283 -4.70 21.47 7.28
N SER A 284 -3.90 22.52 7.05
CA SER A 284 -3.78 23.20 5.76
C SER A 284 -2.32 23.59 5.48
N LEU A 285 -1.88 23.29 4.25
CA LEU A 285 -0.57 23.63 3.69
C LEU A 285 -0.79 24.16 2.27
N GLY A 286 -0.38 25.39 1.99
CA GLY A 286 -0.73 26.13 0.78
C GLY A 286 -0.09 25.64 -0.53
N GLU A 287 -0.52 26.27 -1.62
CA GLU A 287 0.09 26.08 -2.95
C GLU A 287 1.53 26.60 -2.95
N GLU A 288 2.45 25.86 -3.57
CA GLU A 288 3.87 26.22 -3.72
C GLU A 288 4.59 26.55 -2.40
N ALA A 289 4.06 26.09 -1.25
CA ALA A 289 4.51 26.51 0.09
C ALA A 289 6.00 26.30 0.41
N PHE A 290 6.66 25.30 -0.21
CA PHE A 290 8.10 25.04 -0.13
C PHE A 290 8.76 25.02 -1.54
N ARG A 291 8.16 25.67 -2.54
CA ARG A 291 8.68 25.66 -3.92
C ARG A 291 10.08 26.28 -3.96
N GLY A 292 11.05 25.56 -4.51
CA GLY A 292 12.42 26.06 -4.70
C GLY A 292 13.34 25.90 -3.49
N ASP A 293 12.90 25.16 -2.45
CA ASP A 293 13.67 24.90 -1.24
C ASP A 293 14.72 23.81 -1.50
N SER A 294 15.69 24.13 -2.35
CA SER A 294 16.70 23.23 -2.91
C SER A 294 17.70 22.65 -1.90
N SER A 295 17.55 22.95 -0.61
CA SER A 295 18.28 22.30 0.49
C SER A 295 17.44 21.36 1.35
N LEU A 296 16.12 21.29 1.18
CA LEU A 296 15.23 20.47 2.00
C LEU A 296 15.47 18.99 1.70
N GLU A 297 15.93 18.20 2.68
CA GLU A 297 16.32 16.81 2.44
C GLU A 297 15.23 15.79 2.79
N GLU A 298 14.48 16.02 3.87
CA GLU A 298 13.29 15.22 4.22
C GLU A 298 12.19 16.08 4.85
N ILE A 299 10.94 15.64 4.70
CA ILE A 299 9.78 16.23 5.40
C ILE A 299 8.79 15.14 5.85
N THR A 300 8.07 15.42 6.94
CA THR A 300 6.96 14.58 7.43
C THR A 300 5.67 15.39 7.40
N ILE A 301 4.69 14.91 6.65
CA ILE A 301 3.38 15.53 6.48
C ILE A 301 2.44 14.99 7.57
N PRO A 302 1.89 15.87 8.44
CA PRO A 302 1.05 15.46 9.57
C PRO A 302 -0.35 15.01 9.10
N ALA A 303 -1.00 14.16 9.89
CA ALA A 303 -2.24 13.46 9.51
C ALA A 303 -3.42 14.36 9.14
N GLY A 304 -3.46 15.60 9.63
CA GLY A 304 -4.52 16.56 9.29
C GLY A 304 -4.42 17.11 7.86
N VAL A 305 -3.24 17.06 7.24
CA VAL A 305 -3.04 17.49 5.84
C VAL A 305 -3.35 16.33 4.91
N THR A 306 -4.54 16.35 4.33
CA THR A 306 -5.06 15.28 3.44
C THR A 306 -4.83 15.52 1.95
N THR A 307 -4.24 16.67 1.59
CA THR A 307 -3.87 17.06 0.23
C THR A 307 -2.47 17.67 0.23
N ILE A 308 -1.60 17.22 -0.68
CA ILE A 308 -0.45 18.01 -1.12
C ILE A 308 -0.95 18.91 -2.25
N ASN A 309 -0.86 20.22 -2.08
CA ASN A 309 -1.40 21.19 -3.02
C ASN A 309 -0.51 21.35 -4.28
N PRO A 310 -0.97 22.09 -5.30
CA PRO A 310 -0.16 22.40 -6.48
C PRO A 310 1.23 22.94 -6.11
N GLY A 311 2.26 22.39 -6.72
CA GLY A 311 3.65 22.81 -6.61
C GLY A 311 4.28 22.81 -5.22
N THR A 312 3.64 22.27 -4.17
CA THR A 312 4.08 22.43 -2.76
C THR A 312 5.56 22.11 -2.52
N PHE A 313 6.16 21.13 -3.20
CA PHE A 313 7.59 20.79 -3.15
C PHE A 313 8.27 20.84 -4.52
N GLN A 314 7.74 21.64 -5.46
CA GLN A 314 8.36 21.81 -6.78
C GLN A 314 9.77 22.40 -6.62
N ASN A 315 10.75 21.83 -7.33
CA ASN A 315 12.17 22.19 -7.30
C ASN A 315 12.86 22.07 -5.92
N CYS A 316 12.34 21.25 -5.01
CA CYS A 316 13.08 20.81 -3.81
C CYS A 316 14.17 19.79 -4.22
N GLU A 317 15.23 20.25 -4.89
CA GLU A 317 16.17 19.36 -5.62
C GLU A 317 16.85 18.29 -4.74
N LYS A 318 17.04 18.56 -3.44
CA LYS A 318 17.65 17.63 -2.46
C LYS A 318 16.65 16.75 -1.71
N LEU A 319 15.34 16.86 -1.98
CA LEU A 319 14.31 16.12 -1.26
C LEU A 319 14.38 14.62 -1.58
N LYS A 320 14.88 13.84 -0.62
CA LYS A 320 15.10 12.39 -0.74
C LYS A 320 13.92 11.58 -0.22
N LYS A 321 13.14 12.15 0.70
CA LYS A 321 12.17 11.40 1.51
C LYS A 321 11.00 12.27 1.96
N VAL A 322 9.79 11.76 1.75
CA VAL A 322 8.54 12.42 2.12
C VAL A 322 7.68 11.41 2.87
N ASN A 323 7.53 11.58 4.18
CA ASN A 323 6.64 10.74 4.98
C ASN A 323 5.22 11.32 4.93
N MET A 324 4.22 10.51 4.58
CA MET A 324 2.81 10.89 4.56
C MET A 324 1.96 9.80 5.23
N THR A 325 0.82 10.17 5.80
CA THR A 325 -0.11 9.18 6.37
C THR A 325 -1.00 8.56 5.29
N ASN A 326 -1.64 7.43 5.62
CA ASN A 326 -2.68 6.83 4.79
C ASN A 326 -3.98 7.68 4.71
N ASP A 327 -4.04 8.85 5.36
CA ASP A 327 -5.15 9.78 5.24
C ASP A 327 -5.01 10.74 4.05
N MET A 328 -3.83 10.79 3.41
CA MET A 328 -3.60 11.50 2.16
C MET A 328 -4.57 11.03 1.06
N LYS A 329 -5.16 11.98 0.32
CA LYS A 329 -6.17 11.76 -0.73
C LYS A 329 -5.71 12.27 -2.09
N ILE A 330 -5.01 13.41 -2.12
CA ILE A 330 -4.64 14.11 -3.35
C ILE A 330 -3.15 14.50 -3.32
N ILE A 331 -2.45 14.21 -4.41
CA ILE A 331 -1.14 14.78 -4.73
C ILE A 331 -1.37 15.75 -5.90
N GLY A 332 -1.15 17.05 -5.68
CA GLY A 332 -1.50 18.11 -6.63
C GLY A 332 -0.61 18.19 -7.87
N ASN A 333 -0.99 19.08 -8.79
CA ASN A 333 -0.23 19.35 -10.01
C ASN A 333 1.19 19.82 -9.65
N ARG A 334 2.22 19.26 -10.28
CA ARG A 334 3.65 19.57 -10.05
C ARG A 334 4.14 19.39 -8.60
N ALA A 335 3.38 18.73 -7.72
CA ALA A 335 3.64 18.67 -6.27
C ALA A 335 5.08 18.33 -5.87
N PHE A 336 5.75 17.44 -6.63
CA PHE A 336 7.16 17.06 -6.45
C PHE A 336 8.00 17.26 -7.74
N GLN A 337 7.53 18.06 -8.70
CA GLN A 337 8.26 18.30 -9.95
C GLN A 337 9.67 18.83 -9.66
N GLY A 338 10.72 18.25 -10.23
CA GLY A 338 12.10 18.68 -10.00
C GLY A 338 12.69 18.25 -8.65
N CYS A 339 12.06 17.33 -7.92
CA CYS A 339 12.68 16.65 -6.76
C CYS A 339 13.76 15.66 -7.24
N LYS A 340 14.88 16.19 -7.74
CA LYS A 340 15.94 15.42 -8.42
C LYS A 340 16.55 14.30 -7.57
N SER A 341 16.60 14.47 -6.24
CA SER A 341 17.16 13.50 -5.30
C SER A 341 16.17 12.46 -4.76
N LEU A 342 14.92 12.45 -5.23
CA LEU A 342 13.89 11.50 -4.79
C LEU A 342 14.11 10.15 -5.47
N VAL A 343 14.51 9.12 -4.72
CA VAL A 343 14.94 7.81 -5.27
C VAL A 343 13.80 6.81 -5.42
N ASP A 344 13.00 6.67 -4.35
CA ASP A 344 11.84 5.79 -4.25
C ASP A 344 10.65 6.57 -3.71
N PHE A 345 9.43 6.22 -4.13
CA PHE A 345 8.22 6.82 -3.60
C PHE A 345 7.09 5.80 -3.43
N VAL A 346 6.41 5.86 -2.29
CA VAL A 346 5.22 5.03 -1.99
C VAL A 346 4.03 5.97 -1.82
N VAL A 347 3.14 5.99 -2.81
CA VAL A 347 1.91 6.78 -2.74
C VAL A 347 0.99 6.17 -1.66
N PRO A 348 0.53 6.93 -0.64
CA PRO A 348 -0.27 6.39 0.46
C PRO A 348 -1.58 5.75 -0.01
N GLY A 349 -2.03 4.72 0.70
CA GLY A 349 -3.00 3.75 0.18
C GLY A 349 -4.40 4.29 -0.18
N ASN A 350 -4.76 5.49 0.30
CA ASN A 350 -6.05 6.15 0.00
C ASN A 350 -5.96 7.31 -0.99
N VAL A 351 -4.81 7.56 -1.63
CA VAL A 351 -4.69 8.61 -2.66
C VAL A 351 -5.53 8.22 -3.88
N THR A 352 -6.53 9.04 -4.19
CA THR A 352 -7.40 8.88 -5.36
C THR A 352 -6.87 9.63 -6.58
N THR A 353 -6.11 10.70 -6.37
CA THR A 353 -5.73 11.66 -7.40
C THR A 353 -4.24 11.99 -7.36
N ILE A 354 -3.56 11.88 -8.51
CA ILE A 354 -2.23 12.41 -8.76
C ILE A 354 -2.34 13.42 -9.91
N GLY A 355 -1.97 14.68 -9.67
CA GLY A 355 -2.12 15.79 -10.61
C GLY A 355 -1.11 15.82 -11.76
N ASP A 356 -1.32 16.72 -12.72
CA ASP A 356 -0.43 16.91 -13.88
C ASP A 356 1.02 17.16 -13.45
N GLN A 357 1.98 16.52 -14.12
CA GLN A 357 3.42 16.72 -13.91
C GLN A 357 3.91 16.46 -12.46
N ALA A 358 3.14 15.78 -11.61
CA ALA A 358 3.40 15.67 -10.16
C ALA A 358 4.80 15.15 -9.78
N PHE A 359 5.41 14.28 -10.60
CA PHE A 359 6.77 13.72 -10.42
C PHE A 359 7.64 13.93 -11.67
N ALA A 360 7.38 15.00 -12.44
CA ALA A 360 8.17 15.33 -13.62
C ALA A 360 9.59 15.79 -13.24
N ASN A 361 10.59 15.47 -14.06
CA ASN A 361 12.01 15.79 -13.83
C ASN A 361 12.56 15.31 -12.46
N CYS A 362 12.05 14.19 -11.92
CA CYS A 362 12.57 13.56 -10.71
C CYS A 362 13.72 12.61 -11.10
N GLU A 363 14.90 13.18 -11.40
CA GLU A 363 15.99 12.49 -12.09
C GLU A 363 16.47 11.18 -11.45
N ALA A 364 16.40 11.05 -10.11
CA ALA A 364 16.77 9.82 -9.40
C ALA A 364 15.62 8.80 -9.19
N LEU A 365 14.36 9.13 -9.53
CA LEU A 365 13.18 8.34 -9.14
C LEU A 365 13.08 7.05 -9.97
N HIS A 366 13.60 5.95 -9.43
CA HIS A 366 13.68 4.68 -10.14
C HIS A 366 12.47 3.77 -9.95
N GLN A 367 11.77 3.85 -8.81
CA GLN A 367 10.53 3.11 -8.57
C GLN A 367 9.49 3.98 -7.86
N ILE A 368 8.23 3.85 -8.28
CA ILE A 368 7.09 4.42 -7.57
C ILE A 368 5.99 3.37 -7.41
N THR A 369 5.50 3.21 -6.18
CA THR A 369 4.33 2.39 -5.88
C THR A 369 3.08 3.25 -5.95
N ILE A 370 2.11 2.90 -6.80
CA ILE A 370 0.82 3.58 -6.91
C ILE A 370 -0.32 2.61 -6.54
N PRO A 371 -1.14 2.91 -5.52
CA PRO A 371 -2.16 1.99 -5.02
C PRO A 371 -3.35 1.87 -5.98
N MET A 372 -4.05 0.73 -5.92
CA MET A 372 -5.26 0.46 -6.71
C MET A 372 -6.38 1.51 -6.51
N ARG A 373 -6.38 2.26 -5.40
CA ARG A 373 -7.35 3.34 -5.12
C ARG A 373 -7.12 4.61 -5.94
N THR A 374 -5.97 4.80 -6.58
CA THR A 374 -5.73 5.96 -7.45
C THR A 374 -6.53 5.81 -8.74
N THR A 375 -7.56 6.64 -8.90
CA THR A 375 -8.52 6.63 -10.01
C THR A 375 -8.28 7.76 -11.02
N SER A 376 -7.55 8.80 -10.64
CA SER A 376 -7.16 9.91 -11.51
C SER A 376 -5.64 10.11 -11.48
N ILE A 377 -5.03 10.13 -12.66
CA ILE A 377 -3.59 10.34 -12.86
C ILE A 377 -3.43 11.33 -14.02
N GLY A 378 -2.82 12.49 -13.74
CA GLY A 378 -2.71 13.62 -14.65
C GLY A 378 -1.78 13.38 -15.84
N SER A 379 -1.75 14.37 -16.74
CA SER A 379 -0.85 14.37 -17.89
C SER A 379 0.61 14.54 -17.46
N GLY A 380 1.52 13.82 -18.13
CA GLY A 380 2.97 14.00 -17.97
C GLY A 380 3.52 13.83 -16.55
N VAL A 381 2.88 13.05 -15.68
CA VAL A 381 3.27 12.84 -14.27
C VAL A 381 4.73 12.42 -14.13
N PHE A 382 5.29 11.69 -15.10
CA PHE A 382 6.69 11.27 -15.14
C PHE A 382 7.45 11.83 -16.35
N THR A 383 7.03 12.96 -16.92
CA THR A 383 7.77 13.64 -18.00
C THR A 383 9.18 13.98 -17.52
N GLY A 384 10.21 13.52 -18.25
CA GLY A 384 11.62 13.68 -17.86
C GLY A 384 12.11 12.69 -16.79
N THR A 385 11.27 11.77 -16.32
CA THR A 385 11.56 10.84 -15.20
C THR A 385 11.63 9.39 -15.71
N LYS A 386 12.68 8.64 -15.34
CA LYS A 386 12.91 7.24 -15.77
C LYS A 386 12.51 6.23 -14.68
N VAL A 387 11.21 6.06 -14.48
CA VAL A 387 10.65 5.29 -13.36
C VAL A 387 10.05 3.94 -13.77
N THR A 388 10.12 2.96 -12.88
CA THR A 388 9.31 1.74 -12.89
C THR A 388 8.08 1.91 -12.00
N VAL A 389 6.88 1.76 -12.56
CA VAL A 389 5.62 1.90 -11.81
C VAL A 389 5.19 0.55 -11.23
N LEU A 390 5.37 0.36 -9.92
CA LEU A 390 4.82 -0.79 -9.21
C LEU A 390 3.33 -0.57 -8.94
N CYS A 391 2.47 -1.42 -9.52
CA CYS A 391 1.02 -1.20 -9.48
C CYS A 391 0.19 -2.48 -9.67
N HIS A 392 -0.98 -2.49 -9.04
CA HIS A 392 -1.95 -3.58 -9.17
C HIS A 392 -2.41 -3.74 -10.62
N ASN A 393 -2.44 -4.98 -11.12
CA ASN A 393 -2.77 -5.27 -12.50
C ASN A 393 -4.21 -4.88 -12.87
N GLY A 394 -4.37 -3.97 -13.83
CA GLY A 394 -5.68 -3.43 -14.22
C GLY A 394 -6.11 -2.17 -13.46
N SER A 395 -5.30 -1.67 -12.52
CA SER A 395 -5.47 -0.33 -11.93
C SER A 395 -5.30 0.80 -12.97
N GLN A 396 -5.74 2.02 -12.64
CA GLN A 396 -5.48 3.17 -13.52
C GLN A 396 -3.98 3.48 -13.65
N ALA A 397 -3.16 3.19 -12.62
CA ALA A 397 -1.71 3.23 -12.73
C ALA A 397 -1.17 2.23 -13.77
N ALA A 398 -1.75 1.03 -13.83
CA ALA A 398 -1.37 0.02 -14.81
C ALA A 398 -1.73 0.40 -16.25
N VAL A 399 -2.86 1.09 -16.46
CA VAL A 399 -3.28 1.69 -17.73
C VAL A 399 -2.37 2.87 -18.10
N TYR A 400 -2.18 3.81 -17.17
CA TYR A 400 -1.36 5.00 -17.36
C TYR A 400 0.07 4.66 -17.80
N ALA A 401 0.70 3.69 -17.13
CA ALA A 401 2.04 3.25 -17.49
C ALA A 401 2.10 2.70 -18.92
N ALA A 402 1.12 1.89 -19.34
CA ALA A 402 1.05 1.36 -20.70
C ALA A 402 0.82 2.48 -21.75
N SER A 403 -0.09 3.42 -21.49
CA SER A 403 -0.39 4.54 -22.39
C SER A 403 0.77 5.53 -22.56
N ASN A 404 1.68 5.61 -21.58
CA ASN A 404 2.86 6.49 -21.62
C ASN A 404 4.17 5.75 -21.92
N GLY A 405 4.13 4.45 -22.23
CA GLY A 405 5.32 3.65 -22.56
C GLY A 405 6.29 3.41 -21.39
N LEU A 406 5.80 3.51 -20.15
CA LEU A 406 6.61 3.35 -18.94
C LEU A 406 6.79 1.87 -18.57
N THR A 407 7.93 1.55 -17.97
CA THR A 407 8.14 0.24 -17.33
C THR A 407 7.19 0.12 -16.13
N ALA A 408 6.56 -1.05 -15.96
CA ALA A 408 5.68 -1.30 -14.83
C ALA A 408 5.82 -2.72 -14.30
N GLU A 409 5.93 -2.85 -12.99
CA GLU A 409 5.85 -4.13 -12.28
C GLU A 409 4.41 -4.35 -11.83
N ARG A 410 3.88 -5.55 -12.07
CA ARG A 410 2.50 -5.90 -11.74
C ARG A 410 2.40 -6.55 -10.37
N THR A 411 1.45 -6.07 -9.56
CA THR A 411 0.99 -6.76 -8.35
C THR A 411 -0.41 -7.35 -8.55
N TYR A 412 -0.72 -8.36 -7.74
CA TYR A 412 -2.01 -9.04 -7.69
C TYR A 412 -2.44 -9.23 -6.23
N THR A 413 -3.75 -9.22 -5.97
CA THR A 413 -4.27 -9.43 -4.62
C THR A 413 -4.37 -10.92 -4.31
N VAL A 414 -3.73 -11.36 -3.22
CA VAL A 414 -3.91 -12.70 -2.64
C VAL A 414 -4.69 -12.59 -1.34
N SER A 415 -5.85 -13.24 -1.30
CA SER A 415 -6.81 -13.14 -0.19
C SER A 415 -7.04 -14.50 0.46
N PHE A 416 -6.83 -14.57 1.77
CA PHE A 416 -6.91 -15.79 2.58
C PHE A 416 -8.21 -15.80 3.40
N TYR A 417 -8.97 -16.89 3.35
CA TYR A 417 -10.29 -17.00 3.98
C TYR A 417 -10.43 -18.23 4.88
N THR A 418 -11.37 -18.23 5.84
CA THR A 418 -11.63 -19.42 6.68
C THR A 418 -12.58 -20.44 6.04
N ASN A 419 -13.23 -20.11 4.91
CA ASN A 419 -14.29 -20.93 4.32
C ASN A 419 -14.33 -20.86 2.78
N SER A 420 -14.91 -21.90 2.16
CA SER A 420 -15.05 -22.05 0.72
C SER A 420 -16.07 -21.11 0.08
N THR A 421 -16.91 -20.45 0.89
CA THR A 421 -17.81 -19.36 0.46
C THR A 421 -17.11 -18.01 0.35
N TYR A 422 -15.82 -17.90 0.73
CA TYR A 422 -15.03 -16.67 0.72
C TYR A 422 -15.71 -15.50 1.47
N SER A 423 -16.45 -15.81 2.52
CA SER A 423 -17.26 -14.83 3.27
C SER A 423 -16.60 -14.35 4.57
N ASN A 424 -15.59 -15.06 5.06
CA ASN A 424 -14.81 -14.68 6.24
C ASN A 424 -13.33 -14.55 5.88
N LEU A 425 -12.88 -13.30 5.71
CA LEU A 425 -11.54 -12.91 5.30
C LEU A 425 -10.59 -12.87 6.50
N ILE A 426 -9.41 -13.48 6.36
CA ILE A 426 -8.34 -13.49 7.36
C ILE A 426 -7.36 -12.34 7.08
N SER A 427 -6.89 -12.23 5.84
CA SER A 427 -5.89 -11.25 5.41
C SER A 427 -5.84 -11.12 3.89
N THR A 428 -5.43 -9.95 3.40
CA THR A 428 -5.04 -9.71 2.00
C THR A 428 -3.57 -9.32 1.90
N GLN A 429 -2.93 -9.64 0.77
CA GLN A 429 -1.58 -9.22 0.41
C GLN A 429 -1.57 -8.78 -1.06
N GLU A 430 -0.88 -7.68 -1.37
CA GLU A 430 -0.46 -7.38 -2.75
C GLU A 430 0.87 -8.08 -3.01
N VAL A 431 0.94 -8.87 -4.08
CA VAL A 431 2.09 -9.74 -4.39
C VAL A 431 2.56 -9.47 -5.82
N VAL A 432 3.85 -9.21 -6.00
CA VAL A 432 4.48 -8.98 -7.32
C VAL A 432 4.39 -10.24 -8.18
N GLU A 433 4.19 -10.08 -9.49
CA GLU A 433 4.07 -11.21 -10.42
C GLU A 433 5.25 -12.19 -10.30
N GLY A 434 4.91 -13.50 -10.27
CA GLY A 434 5.87 -14.59 -10.15
C GLY A 434 6.47 -14.78 -8.75
N LYS A 435 6.07 -13.99 -7.75
CA LYS A 435 6.43 -14.21 -6.34
C LYS A 435 5.40 -15.09 -5.63
N ASP A 436 5.76 -15.52 -4.42
CA ASP A 436 4.91 -16.29 -3.53
C ASP A 436 4.27 -15.38 -2.48
N ALA A 437 3.00 -15.63 -2.14
CA ALA A 437 2.33 -15.01 -1.00
C ALA A 437 2.70 -15.75 0.29
N ILE A 438 2.74 -15.03 1.42
CA ILE A 438 3.06 -15.63 2.72
C ILE A 438 1.74 -15.98 3.43
N PRO A 439 1.36 -17.27 3.56
CA PRO A 439 0.11 -17.62 4.22
C PRO A 439 0.10 -17.14 5.68
N PRO A 440 -1.02 -16.57 6.18
CA PRO A 440 -1.11 -16.12 7.57
C PRO A 440 -1.00 -17.31 8.52
N SER A 441 -0.48 -17.06 9.73
CA SER A 441 -0.52 -18.05 10.81
C SER A 441 -1.97 -18.33 11.22
N VAL A 442 -2.28 -19.59 11.53
CA VAL A 442 -3.63 -20.07 11.83
C VAL A 442 -3.55 -21.04 13.01
N GLU A 443 -4.42 -20.85 14.00
CA GLU A 443 -4.54 -21.76 15.14
C GLU A 443 -4.97 -23.17 14.71
N GLY A 444 -4.26 -24.19 15.20
CA GLY A 444 -4.52 -25.59 14.89
C GLY A 444 -5.81 -26.12 15.51
N ARG A 445 -6.43 -27.12 14.86
CA ARG A 445 -7.58 -27.85 15.40
C ARG A 445 -7.18 -29.27 15.78
N GLN A 446 -7.45 -29.68 17.02
CA GLN A 446 -7.13 -31.02 17.50
C GLN A 446 -7.77 -32.09 16.62
N GLY A 447 -6.98 -33.05 16.12
CA GLY A 447 -7.46 -34.11 15.23
C GLY A 447 -7.65 -33.70 13.77
N TYR A 448 -7.15 -32.52 13.33
CA TYR A 448 -7.24 -32.09 11.93
C TYR A 448 -5.91 -31.50 11.41
N ARG A 449 -5.64 -31.70 10.11
CA ARG A 449 -4.58 -31.05 9.35
C ARG A 449 -5.13 -29.89 8.54
N MET A 450 -4.59 -28.69 8.75
CA MET A 450 -4.87 -27.52 7.92
C MET A 450 -4.08 -27.57 6.61
N SER A 451 -4.72 -27.18 5.51
CA SER A 451 -4.10 -26.94 4.20
C SER A 451 -4.85 -25.80 3.49
N TRP A 452 -4.20 -25.07 2.60
CA TRP A 452 -4.89 -24.07 1.76
C TRP A 452 -5.49 -24.70 0.50
N SER A 453 -6.64 -24.19 0.06
CA SER A 453 -7.45 -24.76 -1.02
C SER A 453 -6.87 -24.66 -2.44
N GLY A 454 -5.73 -23.99 -2.63
CA GLY A 454 -5.15 -23.71 -3.93
C GLY A 454 -3.72 -23.17 -3.82
N SER A 455 -3.08 -22.92 -4.98
CA SER A 455 -1.75 -22.32 -5.01
C SER A 455 -1.78 -20.90 -4.47
N TYR A 456 -0.75 -20.55 -3.70
CA TYR A 456 -0.39 -19.20 -3.30
C TYR A 456 1.07 -18.88 -3.69
N THR A 457 1.67 -19.72 -4.54
CA THR A 457 3.02 -19.56 -5.09
C THR A 457 2.99 -19.18 -6.57
N ALA A 458 4.02 -18.45 -7.02
CA ALA A 458 4.20 -17.91 -8.37
C ALA A 458 2.95 -17.21 -8.93
N ILE A 459 2.44 -16.22 -8.20
CA ILE A 459 1.17 -15.51 -8.47
C ILE A 459 1.20 -14.80 -9.83
N LYS A 460 0.11 -14.91 -10.61
CA LYS A 460 -0.08 -14.25 -11.93
C LYS A 460 -1.50 -13.70 -12.17
N GLN A 461 -2.34 -13.73 -11.15
CA GLN A 461 -3.72 -13.27 -11.16
C GLN A 461 -4.20 -13.13 -9.71
N ASP A 462 -5.26 -12.35 -9.49
CA ASP A 462 -5.89 -12.28 -8.18
C ASP A 462 -6.35 -13.66 -7.70
N THR A 463 -5.93 -14.02 -6.49
CA THR A 463 -5.96 -15.39 -6.00
C THR A 463 -6.67 -15.45 -4.66
N ARG A 464 -7.72 -16.26 -4.58
CA ARG A 464 -8.50 -16.48 -3.35
C ARG A 464 -8.30 -17.92 -2.90
N VAL A 465 -7.76 -18.09 -1.70
CA VAL A 465 -7.56 -19.41 -1.07
C VAL A 465 -8.27 -19.46 0.28
N HIS A 466 -8.77 -20.63 0.65
CA HIS A 466 -9.44 -20.85 1.92
C HIS A 466 -8.84 -22.02 2.70
N GLN A 467 -9.03 -22.01 4.02
CA GLN A 467 -8.65 -23.13 4.88
C GLN A 467 -9.43 -24.39 4.53
N VAL A 468 -8.72 -25.50 4.34
CA VAL A 468 -9.26 -26.85 4.20
C VAL A 468 -8.76 -27.67 5.39
N TRP A 469 -9.70 -28.18 6.18
CA TRP A 469 -9.43 -28.93 7.41
C TRP A 469 -9.69 -30.42 7.19
N ASN A 470 -8.62 -31.17 6.94
CA ASN A 470 -8.69 -32.61 6.71
C ASN A 470 -8.65 -33.32 8.06
N LYS A 471 -9.59 -34.23 8.33
CA LYS A 471 -9.59 -35.01 9.58
C LYS A 471 -8.40 -35.97 9.58
N LEU A 472 -7.71 -36.05 10.72
CA LEU A 472 -6.63 -36.99 10.95
C LEU A 472 -7.12 -38.19 11.75
N PHE A 473 -6.59 -39.36 11.40
CA PHE A 473 -6.71 -40.58 12.18
C PHE A 473 -5.33 -41.13 12.53
N ASN A 474 -5.22 -41.74 13.70
CA ASN A 474 -4.01 -42.37 14.21
C ASN A 474 -3.97 -43.85 13.79
N VAL A 475 -3.02 -44.22 12.92
CA VAL A 475 -2.71 -45.62 12.64
C VAL A 475 -1.51 -46.03 13.49
N THR A 476 -1.75 -46.87 14.50
CA THR A 476 -0.72 -47.33 15.44
C THR A 476 -0.11 -48.63 14.93
N PHE A 477 1.13 -48.60 14.45
CA PHE A 477 1.89 -49.82 14.15
C PHE A 477 2.58 -50.31 15.42
N SER A 478 2.53 -51.61 15.70
CA SER A 478 3.15 -52.19 16.91
C SER A 478 3.80 -53.55 16.65
N ASP A 479 4.91 -53.82 17.33
CA ASP A 479 5.64 -55.09 17.34
C ASP A 479 5.93 -55.51 18.78
N SER A 480 5.11 -56.44 19.28
CA SER A 480 5.18 -56.96 20.64
C SER A 480 6.37 -57.90 20.90
N LEU A 481 7.18 -58.24 19.88
CA LEU A 481 8.40 -59.03 20.06
C LEU A 481 9.65 -58.16 20.27
N ASN A 482 9.64 -56.94 19.72
CA ASN A 482 10.76 -56.00 19.78
C ASN A 482 10.41 -54.73 20.58
N ASP A 483 9.34 -54.80 21.39
CA ASP A 483 8.75 -53.73 22.20
C ASP A 483 8.70 -52.36 21.50
N ARG A 484 8.15 -52.35 20.28
CA ARG A 484 8.14 -51.17 19.40
C ARG A 484 6.71 -50.74 19.06
N SER A 485 6.46 -49.44 19.13
CA SER A 485 5.23 -48.80 18.64
C SER A 485 5.55 -47.54 17.84
N GLU A 486 4.77 -47.24 16.81
CA GLU A 486 4.96 -46.11 15.90
C GLU A 486 3.59 -45.64 15.38
N VAL A 487 3.17 -44.44 15.78
CA VAL A 487 1.87 -43.86 15.40
C VAL A 487 2.06 -42.98 14.16
N ILE A 488 1.33 -43.29 13.09
CA ILE A 488 1.32 -42.51 11.84
C ILE A 488 -0.03 -41.81 11.72
N GLN A 489 -0.01 -40.47 11.67
CA GLN A 489 -1.21 -39.66 11.42
C GLN A 489 -1.52 -39.57 9.94
N VAL A 490 -2.71 -40.02 9.54
CA VAL A 490 -3.15 -40.15 8.14
C VAL A 490 -4.41 -39.34 7.93
N ASP A 491 -4.48 -38.57 6.85
CA ASP A 491 -5.70 -37.83 6.50
C ASP A 491 -6.82 -38.80 6.08
N GLU A 492 -8.06 -38.46 6.40
CA GLU A 492 -9.26 -39.22 6.02
C GLU A 492 -9.32 -39.54 4.52
N GLY A 493 -9.61 -40.80 4.19
CA GLY A 493 -9.68 -41.29 2.81
C GLY A 493 -8.33 -41.53 2.12
N LYS A 494 -7.19 -41.41 2.83
CA LYS A 494 -5.86 -41.79 2.29
C LYS A 494 -5.50 -43.23 2.63
N LEU A 495 -4.49 -43.77 1.94
CA LEU A 495 -3.83 -45.02 2.31
C LEU A 495 -2.69 -44.74 3.29
N VAL A 496 -2.53 -45.60 4.29
CA VAL A 496 -1.35 -45.55 5.18
C VAL A 496 -0.16 -46.24 4.53
N THR A 497 1.01 -45.61 4.57
CA THR A 497 2.28 -46.28 4.24
C THR A 497 2.84 -46.89 5.53
N PRO A 498 2.95 -48.22 5.66
CA PRO A 498 3.51 -48.83 6.86
C PRO A 498 5.02 -48.54 7.00
N PRO A 499 5.54 -48.50 8.23
CA PRO A 499 6.96 -48.27 8.46
C PRO A 499 7.79 -49.49 8.05
N SER A 500 9.03 -49.23 7.60
CA SER A 500 9.91 -50.25 7.01
C SER A 500 10.77 -50.96 8.05
N TRP A 501 10.13 -51.68 8.97
CA TRP A 501 10.84 -52.46 10.00
C TRP A 501 11.51 -53.71 9.41
N SER A 502 12.62 -54.15 10.01
CA SER A 502 13.33 -55.37 9.58
C SER A 502 13.92 -56.16 10.75
N MET A 503 13.96 -57.49 10.62
CA MET A 503 14.51 -58.41 11.62
C MET A 503 15.35 -59.49 10.91
N PRO A 504 16.63 -59.73 11.30
CA PRO A 504 17.50 -60.71 10.64
C PRO A 504 16.89 -62.12 10.59
N GLY A 505 16.94 -62.78 9.43
CA GLY A 505 16.31 -64.10 9.23
C GLY A 505 14.79 -64.11 9.06
N TYR A 506 14.09 -62.99 9.27
CA TYR A 506 12.63 -62.88 9.14
C TYR A 506 12.19 -61.95 8.00
N THR A 507 10.93 -62.08 7.59
CA THR A 507 10.23 -61.19 6.66
C THR A 507 9.01 -60.59 7.37
N LEU A 508 8.85 -59.27 7.28
CA LEU A 508 7.71 -58.55 7.86
C LEU A 508 6.42 -58.77 7.05
N SER A 509 5.31 -58.86 7.77
CA SER A 509 3.94 -58.71 7.29
C SER A 509 3.11 -58.00 8.35
N TRP A 510 1.92 -57.55 8.00
CA TRP A 510 0.96 -56.92 8.90
C TRP A 510 -0.33 -57.75 8.93
N ASP A 511 -1.02 -57.74 10.08
CA ASP A 511 -2.28 -58.44 10.32
C ASP A 511 -3.49 -57.80 9.61
N ARG A 512 -3.53 -56.46 9.50
CA ARG A 512 -4.57 -55.70 8.82
C ARG A 512 -4.22 -55.44 7.34
N ASP A 513 -5.24 -55.40 6.47
CA ASP A 513 -5.07 -55.14 5.04
C ASP A 513 -4.92 -53.63 4.76
N LEU A 514 -3.68 -53.17 4.62
CA LEU A 514 -3.34 -51.76 4.39
C LEU A 514 -3.59 -51.28 2.95
N THR A 515 -4.39 -52.00 2.17
CA THR A 515 -4.83 -51.57 0.83
C THR A 515 -6.20 -50.85 0.83
N GLU A 516 -6.78 -50.66 2.01
CA GLU A 516 -8.05 -49.98 2.24
C GLU A 516 -7.80 -48.61 2.90
N MET A 517 -8.72 -47.65 2.69
CA MET A 517 -8.55 -46.26 3.12
C MET A 517 -8.75 -46.09 4.63
N VAL A 518 -8.03 -45.13 5.23
CA VAL A 518 -8.16 -44.79 6.65
C VAL A 518 -9.40 -43.91 6.86
N THR A 519 -10.33 -44.37 7.71
CA THR A 519 -11.58 -43.67 8.08
C THR A 519 -11.89 -43.76 9.58
N GLU A 520 -10.96 -44.31 10.36
CA GLU A 520 -11.05 -44.55 11.81
C GLU A 520 -9.62 -44.65 12.39
N ASP A 521 -9.48 -44.44 13.69
CA ASP A 521 -8.23 -44.79 14.41
C ASP A 521 -8.14 -46.32 14.54
N PHE A 522 -6.98 -46.91 14.27
CA PHE A 522 -6.77 -48.34 14.45
C PHE A 522 -5.33 -48.75 14.74
N THR A 523 -5.17 -49.91 15.38
CA THR A 523 -3.87 -50.56 15.58
C THR A 523 -3.63 -51.60 14.48
N VAL A 524 -2.34 -51.80 14.16
CA VAL A 524 -1.81 -52.79 13.22
C VAL A 524 -0.64 -53.49 13.91
N HIS A 525 -0.59 -54.81 13.84
CA HIS A 525 0.42 -55.61 14.52
C HIS A 525 1.40 -56.28 13.53
N ALA A 526 2.68 -56.26 13.88
CA ALA A 526 3.75 -56.88 13.10
C ALA A 526 3.70 -58.40 13.21
N VAL A 527 3.66 -59.06 12.06
CA VAL A 527 3.67 -60.52 11.92
C VAL A 527 4.96 -60.91 11.19
N TRP A 528 5.90 -61.46 11.93
CA TRP A 528 7.22 -61.86 11.43
C TRP A 528 7.26 -63.31 10.99
N ARG A 529 7.78 -63.54 9.78
CA ARG A 529 7.86 -64.86 9.16
C ARG A 529 9.31 -65.32 9.00
N ASN A 530 9.70 -66.41 9.66
CA ASN A 530 11.04 -66.98 9.53
C ASN A 530 11.27 -67.44 8.07
N LYS A 531 12.40 -67.01 7.47
CA LYS A 531 12.71 -67.28 6.05
C LYS A 531 13.03 -68.74 5.75
N THR A 532 13.50 -69.51 6.75
CA THR A 532 13.94 -70.90 6.60
C THR A 532 12.83 -71.89 6.97
N THR A 533 12.22 -71.74 8.16
CA THR A 533 11.18 -72.67 8.65
C THR A 533 9.78 -72.32 8.14
N GLY A 534 9.54 -71.06 7.76
CA GLY A 534 8.21 -70.55 7.42
C GLY A 534 7.28 -70.32 8.62
N THR A 535 7.76 -70.53 9.86
CA THR A 535 7.03 -70.23 11.10
C THR A 535 6.75 -68.74 11.21
N THR A 536 5.57 -68.37 11.72
CA THR A 536 5.18 -66.99 12.01
C THR A 536 5.15 -66.72 13.51
N ILE A 537 5.64 -65.56 13.93
CA ILE A 537 5.66 -65.05 15.31
C ILE A 537 5.27 -63.58 15.32
N GLY A 538 4.71 -63.08 16.43
CA GLY A 538 4.11 -61.76 16.57
C GLY A 538 2.78 -61.85 17.30
N ALA A 539 2.06 -60.73 17.45
CA ALA A 539 0.69 -60.75 17.96
C ALA A 539 -0.19 -61.65 17.08
N ASP A 540 -0.96 -62.53 17.74
CA ASP A 540 -1.83 -63.56 17.13
C ASP A 540 -1.28 -64.18 15.84
N ALA A 541 -0.12 -64.83 15.92
CA ALA A 541 0.60 -65.50 14.82
C ALA A 541 -0.33 -66.15 13.76
N VAL A 542 -0.66 -65.38 12.72
CA VAL A 542 -1.94 -65.56 12.01
C VAL A 542 -1.95 -66.85 11.19
N LYS A 543 -2.68 -67.85 11.67
CA LYS A 543 -2.73 -69.18 11.04
C LYS A 543 -3.51 -69.11 9.73
N PRO A 544 -2.98 -69.63 8.60
CA PRO A 544 -3.74 -69.74 7.37
C PRO A 544 -5.04 -70.53 7.59
N ALA A 545 -6.15 -69.97 7.09
CA ALA A 545 -7.49 -70.55 7.23
C ALA A 545 -7.53 -72.01 6.73
N ALA A 546 -8.45 -72.80 7.30
CA ALA A 546 -8.50 -74.24 7.08
C ALA A 546 -8.60 -74.63 5.58
N LYS A 547 -8.00 -75.76 5.21
CA LYS A 547 -7.90 -76.24 3.83
C LYS A 547 -9.29 -76.64 3.31
N GLY A 548 -9.98 -75.69 2.69
CA GLY A 548 -11.36 -75.86 2.24
C GLY A 548 -12.24 -74.63 2.49
N THR A 549 -11.80 -73.70 3.35
CA THR A 549 -12.45 -72.40 3.58
C THR A 549 -12.53 -71.59 2.28
N ASP A 550 -13.69 -70.99 2.04
CA ASP A 550 -13.90 -70.02 0.96
C ASP A 550 -13.39 -68.63 1.37
N ILE A 551 -12.83 -67.90 0.42
CA ILE A 551 -12.32 -66.54 0.57
C ILE A 551 -12.86 -65.71 -0.59
N THR A 552 -13.40 -64.53 -0.29
CA THR A 552 -13.88 -63.56 -1.29
C THR A 552 -13.08 -62.27 -1.17
N LYS A 553 -12.62 -61.71 -2.29
CA LYS A 553 -12.06 -60.35 -2.35
C LYS A 553 -12.44 -59.72 -3.69
N GLY A 554 -13.20 -58.62 -3.63
CA GLY A 554 -13.98 -58.15 -4.78
C GLY A 554 -14.94 -59.23 -5.30
N ASN A 555 -15.17 -59.27 -6.61
CA ASN A 555 -16.08 -60.25 -7.22
C ASN A 555 -15.52 -61.69 -7.33
N ASN A 556 -14.27 -61.94 -6.95
CA ASN A 556 -13.61 -63.24 -7.12
C ASN A 556 -13.80 -64.14 -5.90
N LEU A 557 -14.23 -65.38 -6.14
CA LEU A 557 -14.31 -66.45 -5.13
C LEU A 557 -13.10 -67.39 -5.24
N TYR A 558 -12.44 -67.62 -4.11
CA TYR A 558 -11.30 -68.51 -3.96
C TYR A 558 -11.57 -69.52 -2.84
N LYS A 559 -10.83 -70.63 -2.81
CA LYS A 559 -10.86 -71.62 -1.73
C LYS A 559 -9.44 -71.98 -1.31
N VAL A 560 -9.18 -72.13 -0.02
CA VAL A 560 -7.83 -72.51 0.45
C VAL A 560 -7.45 -73.89 -0.09
N SER A 561 -6.24 -73.97 -0.67
CA SER A 561 -5.65 -75.19 -1.21
C SER A 561 -4.45 -75.68 -0.39
N SER A 562 -3.76 -74.77 0.31
CA SER A 562 -2.72 -75.05 1.29
C SER A 562 -2.86 -74.10 2.48
N SER A 563 -2.96 -74.67 3.68
CA SER A 563 -2.91 -73.94 4.95
C SER A 563 -1.53 -74.01 5.62
N ASN A 564 -0.51 -74.50 4.92
CA ASN A 564 0.87 -74.54 5.43
C ASN A 564 1.34 -73.10 5.72
N PRO A 565 1.73 -72.74 6.96
CA PRO A 565 2.21 -71.40 7.30
C PRO A 565 3.34 -70.92 6.40
N GLY A 566 4.30 -71.80 6.06
CA GLY A 566 5.41 -71.55 5.15
C GLY A 566 5.03 -71.43 3.67
N ASN A 567 3.86 -71.91 3.25
CA ASN A 567 3.36 -71.76 1.88
C ASN A 567 1.81 -71.78 1.78
N PRO A 568 1.12 -70.69 2.17
CA PRO A 568 -0.33 -70.59 2.05
C PRO A 568 -0.74 -70.34 0.59
N THR A 569 -1.69 -71.12 0.09
CA THR A 569 -2.17 -71.01 -1.30
C THR A 569 -3.69 -71.15 -1.39
N VAL A 570 -4.27 -70.48 -2.38
CA VAL A 570 -5.68 -70.65 -2.77
C VAL A 570 -5.80 -71.12 -4.22
N LYS A 571 -6.94 -71.72 -4.51
CA LYS A 571 -7.45 -71.97 -5.87
C LYS A 571 -8.58 -70.99 -6.17
N PHE A 572 -8.58 -70.35 -7.33
CA PHE A 572 -9.71 -69.56 -7.82
C PHE A 572 -10.83 -70.51 -8.25
N VAL A 573 -12.02 -70.32 -7.67
CA VAL A 573 -13.18 -71.23 -7.81
C VAL A 573 -14.24 -70.65 -8.75
N GLY A 574 -14.41 -69.33 -8.78
CA GLY A 574 -15.41 -68.67 -9.61
C GLY A 574 -15.61 -67.21 -9.26
N LEU A 575 -16.82 -66.71 -9.49
CA LEU A 575 -17.24 -65.35 -9.16
C LEU A 575 -18.46 -65.37 -8.24
N VAL A 576 -18.62 -64.32 -7.44
CA VAL A 576 -19.84 -64.10 -6.65
C VAL A 576 -20.99 -63.65 -7.58
N ASN A 577 -20.71 -62.66 -8.45
CA ASN A 577 -21.61 -62.20 -9.50
C ASN A 577 -21.05 -62.58 -10.89
N ALA A 578 -21.82 -63.38 -11.64
CA ALA A 578 -21.42 -63.85 -12.98
C ALA A 578 -21.40 -62.76 -14.07
N ASN A 579 -22.03 -61.61 -13.84
CA ASN A 579 -22.29 -60.56 -14.85
C ASN A 579 -21.20 -59.49 -14.95
N VAL A 580 -19.93 -59.90 -15.01
CA VAL A 580 -18.80 -58.99 -15.28
C VAL A 580 -18.20 -59.21 -16.67
N SER A 581 -17.70 -58.12 -17.28
CA SER A 581 -17.06 -58.15 -18.59
C SER A 581 -15.58 -58.57 -18.53
N THR A 582 -14.88 -58.22 -17.45
CA THR A 582 -13.45 -58.54 -17.25
C THR A 582 -13.23 -59.20 -15.90
N VAL A 583 -12.46 -60.29 -15.88
CA VAL A 583 -12.02 -60.96 -14.65
C VAL A 583 -10.51 -60.84 -14.51
N THR A 584 -10.03 -60.29 -13.41
CA THR A 584 -8.60 -60.26 -13.06
C THR A 584 -8.36 -61.20 -11.89
N ILE A 585 -7.65 -62.30 -12.14
CA ILE A 585 -7.21 -63.25 -11.11
C ILE A 585 -5.82 -62.77 -10.63
N PRO A 586 -5.68 -62.28 -9.39
CA PRO A 586 -4.47 -61.65 -8.88
C PRO A 586 -3.36 -62.67 -8.60
N GLU A 587 -2.16 -62.16 -8.29
CA GLU A 587 -1.01 -62.99 -7.90
C GLU A 587 -1.13 -63.55 -6.46
N THR A 588 -1.73 -62.75 -5.58
CA THR A 588 -2.07 -63.10 -4.20
C THR A 588 -3.47 -62.58 -3.85
N VAL A 589 -4.11 -63.18 -2.86
CA VAL A 589 -5.25 -62.59 -2.13
C VAL A 589 -4.92 -62.59 -0.64
N SER A 590 -5.31 -61.53 0.07
CA SER A 590 -5.20 -61.43 1.53
C SER A 590 -6.56 -61.74 2.16
N SER A 591 -6.57 -62.44 3.29
CA SER A 591 -7.77 -62.70 4.10
C SER A 591 -7.37 -63.05 5.52
N GLY A 592 -7.80 -62.24 6.50
CA GLY A 592 -7.42 -62.34 7.92
C GLY A 592 -5.91 -62.45 8.11
N GLY A 593 -5.16 -61.36 7.91
CA GLY A 593 -3.68 -61.28 7.96
C GLY A 593 -2.90 -62.09 6.91
N VAL A 594 -3.42 -63.23 6.46
CA VAL A 594 -2.65 -64.17 5.65
C VAL A 594 -2.76 -63.85 4.16
N ARG A 595 -1.60 -63.74 3.51
CA ARG A 595 -1.44 -63.52 2.07
C ARG A 595 -1.24 -64.83 1.31
N TYR A 596 -2.30 -65.33 0.68
CA TYR A 596 -2.31 -66.59 -0.06
C TYR A 596 -1.88 -66.39 -1.51
N ARG A 597 -1.01 -67.26 -2.04
CA ARG A 597 -0.69 -67.27 -3.48
C ARG A 597 -1.81 -67.93 -4.29
N VAL A 598 -2.23 -67.32 -5.40
CA VAL A 598 -3.28 -67.89 -6.27
C VAL A 598 -2.65 -68.83 -7.30
N THR A 599 -2.59 -70.13 -7.00
CA THR A 599 -1.77 -71.09 -7.77
C THR A 599 -2.54 -71.95 -8.76
N LEU A 600 -3.87 -71.99 -8.68
CA LEU A 600 -4.71 -72.90 -9.48
C LEU A 600 -6.07 -72.26 -9.83
N ILE A 601 -6.60 -72.55 -11.02
CA ILE A 601 -8.00 -72.30 -11.41
C ILE A 601 -8.72 -73.64 -11.45
N THR A 602 -9.86 -73.79 -10.76
CA THR A 602 -10.53 -75.09 -10.56
C THR A 602 -11.28 -75.61 -11.79
N ASN A 603 -11.69 -76.89 -11.71
CA ASN A 603 -12.57 -77.49 -12.70
C ASN A 603 -13.85 -76.66 -12.82
N ASN A 604 -14.29 -76.41 -14.06
CA ASN A 604 -15.51 -75.67 -14.40
C ASN A 604 -15.63 -74.21 -13.88
N ALA A 605 -14.58 -73.58 -13.32
CA ALA A 605 -14.65 -72.34 -12.53
C ALA A 605 -15.47 -71.17 -13.14
N LEU A 606 -15.48 -71.04 -14.46
CA LEU A 606 -16.24 -70.04 -15.22
C LEU A 606 -17.05 -70.68 -16.38
N LYS A 607 -17.28 -72.01 -16.32
CA LYS A 607 -17.95 -72.80 -17.35
C LYS A 607 -19.30 -72.18 -17.75
N GLY A 608 -19.43 -71.84 -19.03
CA GLY A 608 -20.67 -71.33 -19.62
C GLY A 608 -20.97 -69.87 -19.31
N ASN A 609 -20.06 -69.12 -18.68
CA ASN A 609 -20.28 -67.70 -18.40
C ASN A 609 -20.57 -66.92 -19.71
N LYS A 610 -21.70 -66.20 -19.73
CA LYS A 610 -22.25 -65.50 -20.90
C LYS A 610 -21.74 -64.04 -21.04
N SER A 611 -20.98 -63.55 -20.09
CA SER A 611 -20.70 -62.12 -19.88
C SER A 611 -19.22 -61.76 -20.05
N ILE A 612 -18.29 -62.63 -19.62
CA ILE A 612 -16.85 -62.35 -19.69
C ILE A 612 -16.34 -62.22 -21.14
N THR A 613 -15.69 -61.09 -21.43
CA THR A 613 -15.00 -60.80 -22.68
C THR A 613 -13.48 -60.85 -22.53
N SER A 614 -12.97 -60.63 -21.32
CA SER A 614 -11.55 -60.58 -20.99
C SER A 614 -11.22 -61.31 -19.68
N VAL A 615 -10.12 -62.04 -19.64
CA VAL A 615 -9.52 -62.56 -18.40
C VAL A 615 -8.04 -62.23 -18.31
N VAL A 616 -7.59 -61.84 -17.11
CA VAL A 616 -6.17 -61.64 -16.77
C VAL A 616 -5.80 -62.64 -15.68
N ILE A 617 -4.79 -63.46 -15.95
CA ILE A 617 -4.24 -64.46 -15.04
C ILE A 617 -2.82 -63.99 -14.69
N ASN A 618 -2.60 -63.53 -13.46
CA ASN A 618 -1.32 -62.97 -13.04
C ASN A 618 -0.28 -64.06 -12.68
N LYS A 619 0.84 -63.67 -12.05
CA LYS A 619 1.93 -64.53 -11.57
C LYS A 619 1.45 -65.59 -10.55
N ASN A 620 2.34 -66.49 -10.12
CA ASN A 620 2.08 -67.65 -9.23
C ASN A 620 1.13 -68.73 -9.75
N MET A 621 0.32 -68.47 -10.80
CA MET A 621 -0.55 -69.48 -11.40
C MET A 621 0.26 -70.64 -12.01
N LYS A 622 0.11 -71.85 -11.45
CA LYS A 622 0.80 -73.07 -11.90
C LYS A 622 -0.06 -73.93 -12.84
N SER A 623 -1.38 -73.95 -12.67
CA SER A 623 -2.24 -74.81 -13.49
C SER A 623 -3.68 -74.33 -13.67
N ILE A 624 -4.22 -74.57 -14.85
CA ILE A 624 -5.62 -74.28 -15.22
C ILE A 624 -6.34 -75.63 -15.41
N SER A 625 -7.36 -75.89 -14.58
CA SER A 625 -8.03 -77.21 -14.51
C SER A 625 -9.07 -77.43 -15.62
N ALA A 626 -9.67 -78.62 -15.67
CA ALA A 626 -10.48 -79.04 -16.81
C ALA A 626 -11.77 -78.21 -16.94
N LYS A 627 -12.14 -77.90 -18.19
CA LYS A 627 -13.34 -77.10 -18.53
C LYS A 627 -13.43 -75.71 -17.85
N ALA A 628 -12.34 -75.17 -17.29
CA ALA A 628 -12.33 -73.92 -16.50
C ALA A 628 -13.06 -72.74 -17.17
N PHE A 629 -12.80 -72.47 -18.44
CA PHE A 629 -13.46 -71.45 -19.27
C PHE A 629 -14.26 -72.08 -20.42
N TYR A 630 -14.76 -73.30 -20.25
CA TYR A 630 -15.49 -74.01 -21.30
C TYR A 630 -16.80 -73.29 -21.65
N ASN A 631 -17.08 -73.13 -22.95
CA ASN A 631 -18.31 -72.49 -23.45
C ASN A 631 -18.48 -71.00 -23.06
N CYS A 632 -17.41 -70.30 -22.69
CA CYS A 632 -17.42 -68.84 -22.47
C CYS A 632 -17.46 -68.09 -23.82
N LYS A 633 -18.60 -68.12 -24.51
CA LYS A 633 -18.74 -67.68 -25.92
C LYS A 633 -18.28 -66.24 -26.19
N LYS A 634 -18.35 -65.33 -25.22
CA LYS A 634 -17.90 -63.92 -25.37
C LYS A 634 -16.40 -63.70 -25.12
N LEU A 635 -15.67 -64.68 -24.56
CA LEU A 635 -14.28 -64.51 -24.12
C LEU A 635 -13.32 -64.35 -25.31
N LYS A 636 -12.86 -63.12 -25.54
CA LYS A 636 -12.01 -62.69 -26.67
C LYS A 636 -10.55 -62.42 -26.28
N LYS A 637 -10.27 -62.10 -25.01
CA LYS A 637 -8.95 -61.62 -24.55
C LYS A 637 -8.48 -62.43 -23.34
N ILE A 638 -7.36 -63.15 -23.45
CA ILE A 638 -6.81 -63.99 -22.37
C ILE A 638 -5.37 -63.57 -22.10
N LYS A 639 -5.08 -62.85 -21.01
CA LYS A 639 -3.71 -62.49 -20.61
C LYS A 639 -3.14 -63.53 -19.63
N LEU A 640 -2.15 -64.30 -20.07
CA LEU A 640 -1.40 -65.27 -19.27
C LEU A 640 -0.06 -64.64 -18.80
N LYS A 641 -0.09 -63.92 -17.67
CA LYS A 641 1.10 -63.26 -17.09
C LYS A 641 1.90 -64.12 -16.09
N SER A 642 1.46 -65.33 -15.75
CA SER A 642 2.33 -66.28 -15.07
C SER A 642 3.42 -66.80 -16.01
N LYS A 643 4.65 -66.97 -15.52
CA LYS A 643 5.75 -67.65 -16.23
C LYS A 643 5.81 -69.16 -15.88
N ASP A 644 4.92 -69.61 -15.00
CA ASP A 644 5.06 -70.83 -14.20
C ASP A 644 3.93 -71.84 -14.48
N ILE A 645 3.12 -71.58 -15.51
CA ILE A 645 2.06 -72.51 -15.92
C ILE A 645 2.72 -73.76 -16.50
N ILE A 646 2.54 -74.88 -15.78
CA ILE A 646 3.02 -76.20 -16.19
C ILE A 646 1.91 -77.06 -16.82
N LYS A 647 0.63 -76.77 -16.53
CA LYS A 647 -0.50 -77.58 -17.01
C LYS A 647 -1.73 -76.74 -17.37
N ILE A 648 -2.26 -76.95 -18.57
CA ILE A 648 -3.60 -76.51 -18.98
C ILE A 648 -4.37 -77.79 -19.34
N ASN A 649 -5.45 -78.09 -18.60
CA ASN A 649 -6.12 -79.38 -18.67
C ASN A 649 -7.21 -79.44 -19.75
N ASN A 650 -7.70 -80.65 -20.06
CA ASN A 650 -8.66 -80.93 -21.13
C ASN A 650 -9.88 -79.98 -21.12
N LYS A 651 -10.16 -79.40 -22.29
CA LYS A 651 -11.27 -78.47 -22.59
C LYS A 651 -11.26 -77.16 -21.78
N ALA A 652 -10.15 -76.81 -21.12
CA ALA A 652 -10.04 -75.60 -20.29
C ALA A 652 -10.43 -74.30 -21.02
N PHE A 653 -10.10 -74.17 -22.31
CA PHE A 653 -10.43 -73.03 -23.16
C PHE A 653 -11.23 -73.41 -24.43
N SER A 654 -11.96 -74.53 -24.42
CA SER A 654 -12.76 -74.95 -25.59
C SER A 654 -14.14 -74.28 -25.62
N LYS A 655 -14.66 -74.00 -26.83
CA LYS A 655 -15.92 -73.26 -27.07
C LYS A 655 -15.93 -71.80 -26.53
N ILE A 656 -14.76 -71.15 -26.48
CA ILE A 656 -14.64 -69.69 -26.31
C ILE A 656 -14.89 -68.96 -27.65
N HIS A 657 -14.77 -67.63 -27.69
CA HIS A 657 -14.97 -66.85 -28.93
C HIS A 657 -13.99 -67.25 -30.04
N ALA A 658 -14.44 -67.32 -31.29
CA ALA A 658 -13.61 -67.78 -32.43
C ALA A 658 -12.34 -66.95 -32.64
N SER A 659 -12.43 -65.62 -32.46
CA SER A 659 -11.29 -64.69 -32.56
C SER A 659 -10.51 -64.47 -31.25
N ALA A 660 -10.57 -65.40 -30.30
CA ALA A 660 -9.90 -65.28 -29.01
C ALA A 660 -8.36 -65.21 -29.13
N LYS A 661 -7.78 -64.18 -28.51
CA LYS A 661 -6.33 -63.90 -28.50
C LYS A 661 -5.74 -64.18 -27.12
N PHE A 662 -4.66 -64.97 -27.10
CA PHE A 662 -3.89 -65.34 -25.91
C PHE A 662 -2.61 -64.51 -25.86
N TYR A 663 -2.41 -63.78 -24.77
CA TYR A 663 -1.31 -62.84 -24.57
C TYR A 663 -0.34 -63.37 -23.53
N THR A 664 0.95 -63.48 -23.83
CA THR A 664 1.97 -63.94 -22.86
C THR A 664 3.37 -63.38 -23.16
N TYR A 665 4.33 -63.62 -22.26
CA TYR A 665 5.73 -63.22 -22.45
C TYR A 665 6.39 -64.00 -23.60
N ASN A 666 7.32 -63.37 -24.32
CA ASN A 666 8.00 -63.99 -25.47
C ASN A 666 8.62 -65.36 -25.11
N SER A 667 9.32 -65.43 -23.98
CA SER A 667 9.96 -66.64 -23.43
C SER A 667 9.01 -67.73 -22.91
N LYS A 668 7.70 -67.61 -23.14
CA LYS A 668 6.68 -68.63 -22.82
C LYS A 668 5.74 -68.95 -23.98
N MET A 669 5.94 -68.32 -25.14
CA MET A 669 5.07 -68.46 -26.33
C MET A 669 4.79 -69.91 -26.68
N ASP A 670 5.83 -70.68 -27.01
CA ASP A 670 5.64 -72.00 -27.62
C ASP A 670 5.30 -73.08 -26.60
N LYS A 671 5.80 -72.96 -25.36
CA LYS A 671 5.31 -73.77 -24.23
C LYS A 671 3.80 -73.58 -24.04
N TYR A 672 3.30 -72.36 -24.04
CA TYR A 672 1.87 -72.10 -23.83
C TYR A 672 1.05 -72.41 -25.09
N ARG A 673 1.60 -72.22 -26.29
CA ARG A 673 1.02 -72.68 -27.57
C ARG A 673 0.80 -74.20 -27.56
N ALA A 674 1.79 -74.97 -27.08
CA ALA A 674 1.70 -76.43 -26.93
C ALA A 674 0.66 -76.84 -25.87
N LEU A 675 0.71 -76.26 -24.67
CA LEU A 675 -0.28 -76.53 -23.61
C LEU A 675 -1.72 -76.17 -24.02
N LEU A 676 -1.91 -75.11 -24.81
CA LEU A 676 -3.22 -74.75 -25.35
C LEU A 676 -3.70 -75.77 -26.41
N LYS A 677 -2.82 -76.21 -27.33
CA LYS A 677 -3.13 -77.29 -28.28
C LYS A 677 -3.56 -78.57 -27.55
N SER A 678 -2.77 -79.06 -26.60
CA SER A 678 -3.08 -80.28 -25.83
C SER A 678 -4.34 -80.13 -24.95
N SER A 679 -4.70 -78.92 -24.54
CA SER A 679 -5.97 -78.64 -23.85
C SER A 679 -7.21 -78.68 -24.76
N GLY A 680 -7.05 -78.78 -26.09
CA GLY A 680 -8.14 -78.79 -27.06
C GLY A 680 -8.45 -77.45 -27.74
N VAL A 681 -7.47 -76.53 -27.82
CA VAL A 681 -7.57 -75.30 -28.63
C VAL A 681 -6.89 -75.56 -29.99
N LYS A 682 -7.68 -75.79 -31.06
CA LYS A 682 -7.15 -76.24 -32.37
C LYS A 682 -6.09 -75.32 -32.98
N LYS A 683 -6.32 -74.00 -32.99
CA LYS A 683 -5.40 -72.97 -33.52
C LYS A 683 -5.32 -71.79 -32.54
N PRO A 684 -4.48 -71.83 -31.49
CA PRO A 684 -4.40 -70.74 -30.49
C PRO A 684 -3.74 -69.50 -31.09
N SER A 685 -4.47 -68.37 -31.12
CA SER A 685 -3.94 -67.09 -31.60
C SER A 685 -3.09 -66.42 -30.51
N MET A 686 -1.77 -66.61 -30.58
CA MET A 686 -0.81 -66.07 -29.62
C MET A 686 -0.39 -64.63 -29.98
N LYS A 687 -0.23 -63.76 -28.98
CA LYS A 687 0.29 -62.39 -29.09
C LYS A 687 1.20 -62.05 -27.91
N ARG A 688 2.15 -61.13 -28.11
CA ARG A 688 3.03 -60.60 -27.05
C ARG A 688 2.17 -59.82 -26.04
N LEU A 689 2.43 -60.04 -24.74
CA LEU A 689 1.71 -59.45 -23.61
C LEU A 689 1.90 -57.93 -23.48
#